data_AF-A0A1W9W9E6-F1
#
_entry.id   AF-A0A1W9W9E6-F1
#
_cell.length_a   1.000
_cell.length_b   1.000
_cell.length_c   1.000
_cell.angle_alpha   90.00
_cell.angle_beta   90.00
_cell.angle_gamma   90.00
#
_symmetry.space_group_name_H-M   'P 1'
#
loop_
_entity.id
_entity.type
_entity.pdbx_description
1 polymer ?
#
loop_
_entity_poly.entity_id
_entity_poly.type
_entity_poly.pdbx_seq_one_letter_code
_entity_poly.pdbx_strand_id
1 'polypeptide(L)'
;MLFGKSEKIVKIKLFNFKPSVIEHVFKTMTDELTVLCENCGTYFANMEEYCPTCGEINPFLVEDFAEDDENNADILENGGVLPNEYKSSPRYIKYIGAGCTIFIIFLSFIIGGIFIGAIEGFNALGGDVQGNDALPTKIIVEQSTELVDEDIFDEAKLYTQQGEWEKALESLLMLRQTKPNFQPSLVSEAIYVAYYELGLRLVSQKRFIEALQSYDEALVERPNDPVVMTEWEKVSLYISLKKLSPATYAENVIILEQIYTLDQNFADVQINLRDNYIGLAELLASENDWCNAHNYYQAANNIMPSPTLDNLITDAVAKCDEPIQTTGLPGTPTVHRNPTPTNVSTEIFTPTLEGTSIPTPKLTSISNVYTPSPTDTHADSPRRAGRIFFSRFNPDSRLWEIVAISLHDGSEQVMPVNGLQPAVNITGKNLAYVSSIDNSKGIHVYSLISGEDTRATTFSEDILPNWGKGSLEFAFASQRSGDRRWEIFIGFSDGKGDPTPLGAGRTPDMSSNNTLVAYQGTDMQGNNPGIYISTRGSNSQRLTTGESDRSPMFSPNDGFIAYMSTNSGNWDVWLIPTQGGLPTQITLHPSNDGLPTWSPDGTQLAFVSDRDGSWGIYIVNANGGMAEKMVDWDMTNRESWLIGQISWGR
;
A
#
# COMPACT_ATOMS: atom_id res chain seq x y z
N MET A 1 -34.08 -0.43 2.77
CA MET A 1 -35.46 -0.56 2.27
C MET A 1 -36.22 0.73 2.53
N LEU A 2 -36.79 1.34 1.49
CA LEU A 2 -37.98 2.19 1.53
C LEU A 2 -38.47 2.29 0.08
N PHE A 3 -39.70 1.87 -0.20
CA PHE A 3 -40.24 1.78 -1.57
C PHE A 3 -41.22 2.91 -1.86
N GLY A 4 -40.94 3.71 -2.89
CA GLY A 4 -41.88 4.63 -3.54
C GLY A 4 -41.98 4.27 -5.03
N LYS A 5 -43.19 4.29 -5.60
CA LYS A 5 -43.44 3.83 -6.98
C LYS A 5 -43.38 4.98 -8.00
N SER A 6 -42.28 5.07 -8.76
CA SER A 6 -42.27 5.48 -10.18
C SER A 6 -40.83 5.42 -10.73
N GLU A 7 -40.70 5.16 -12.03
CA GLU A 7 -39.46 5.30 -12.83
C GLU A 7 -38.25 4.44 -12.41
N LYS A 8 -38.06 3.32 -13.11
CA LYS A 8 -36.82 2.52 -13.04
C LYS A 8 -35.72 3.18 -13.89
N ILE A 9 -34.92 4.06 -13.29
CA ILE A 9 -33.61 4.41 -13.83
C ILE A 9 -32.60 3.36 -13.35
N VAL A 10 -32.03 2.59 -14.28
CA VAL A 10 -30.92 1.66 -13.98
C VAL A 10 -29.61 2.33 -14.38
N LYS A 11 -28.90 2.93 -13.42
CA LYS A 11 -27.50 3.36 -13.61
C LYS A 11 -26.58 2.20 -13.26
N ILE A 12 -25.76 1.74 -14.21
CA ILE A 12 -24.63 0.85 -13.97
C ILE A 12 -23.36 1.67 -14.17
N LYS A 13 -22.69 2.05 -13.07
CA LYS A 13 -21.34 2.64 -13.08
C LYS A 13 -20.33 1.49 -13.07
N LEU A 14 -19.60 1.27 -14.18
CA LEU A 14 -18.42 0.39 -14.22
C LEU A 14 -17.18 1.24 -13.92
N PHE A 15 -16.46 0.92 -12.85
CA PHE A 15 -15.16 1.53 -12.51
C PHE A 15 -14.10 0.44 -12.33
N ASN A 16 -12.83 0.80 -12.58
CA ASN A 16 -11.62 0.04 -12.25
C ASN A 16 -11.46 -1.35 -12.90
N PHE A 17 -11.67 -1.45 -14.22
CA PHE A 17 -11.15 -2.56 -15.02
C PHE A 17 -10.03 -2.09 -15.95
N LYS A 18 -8.95 -2.90 -16.06
CA LYS A 18 -7.89 -2.68 -17.05
C LYS A 18 -8.48 -2.73 -18.48
N PRO A 19 -7.92 -1.99 -19.46
CA PRO A 19 -8.44 -1.96 -20.83
C PRO A 19 -8.66 -3.36 -21.44
N SER A 20 -7.77 -4.32 -21.17
CA SER A 20 -7.90 -5.71 -21.64
C SER A 20 -9.10 -6.47 -21.05
N VAL A 21 -9.58 -6.13 -19.86
CA VAL A 21 -10.79 -6.72 -19.28
C VAL A 21 -12.04 -6.06 -19.85
N ILE A 22 -12.00 -4.74 -20.07
CA ILE A 22 -13.07 -4.02 -20.79
C ILE A 22 -13.20 -4.58 -22.21
N GLU A 23 -12.09 -4.79 -22.91
CA GLU A 23 -12.03 -5.35 -24.26
C GLU A 23 -12.54 -6.81 -24.30
N HIS A 24 -12.22 -7.63 -23.30
CA HIS A 24 -12.73 -9.01 -23.21
C HIS A 24 -14.24 -9.07 -22.89
N VAL A 25 -14.72 -8.19 -22.00
CA VAL A 25 -16.16 -8.05 -21.68
C VAL A 25 -16.93 -7.52 -22.90
N PHE A 26 -16.42 -6.48 -23.57
CA PHE A 26 -17.02 -5.98 -24.83
C PHE A 26 -17.08 -7.08 -25.88
N LYS A 27 -15.96 -7.78 -26.12
CA LYS A 27 -15.89 -8.83 -27.13
C LYS A 27 -16.85 -10.00 -26.86
N THR A 28 -17.04 -10.34 -25.59
CA THR A 28 -17.99 -11.39 -25.18
C THR A 28 -19.45 -10.89 -25.22
N MET A 29 -19.69 -9.58 -25.06
CA MET A 29 -21.03 -8.97 -25.19
C MET A 29 -21.42 -8.68 -26.65
N THR A 30 -20.47 -8.48 -27.56
CA THR A 30 -20.76 -8.18 -28.98
C THR A 30 -21.24 -9.39 -29.78
N ASP A 31 -20.88 -10.61 -29.37
CA ASP A 31 -21.21 -11.85 -30.07
C ASP A 31 -22.71 -12.21 -29.97
N GLU A 32 -23.46 -11.60 -29.04
CA GLU A 32 -24.91 -11.82 -28.85
C GLU A 32 -25.80 -10.65 -29.37
N LEU A 33 -25.21 -9.63 -30.01
CA LEU A 33 -25.98 -8.49 -30.54
C LEU A 33 -26.72 -8.82 -31.85
N THR A 34 -27.98 -8.39 -31.94
CA THR A 34 -28.78 -8.41 -33.17
C THR A 34 -28.94 -7.00 -33.76
N VAL A 35 -28.74 -6.90 -35.07
CA VAL A 35 -28.88 -5.67 -35.87
C VAL A 35 -30.25 -5.67 -36.55
N LEU A 36 -30.95 -4.54 -36.53
CA LEU A 36 -32.19 -4.34 -37.27
C LEU A 36 -31.86 -3.76 -38.66
N CYS A 37 -32.23 -4.47 -39.72
CA CYS A 37 -32.21 -3.91 -41.08
C CYS A 37 -33.32 -2.87 -41.23
N GLU A 38 -32.99 -1.61 -41.52
CA GLU A 38 -33.98 -0.52 -41.64
C GLU A 38 -34.87 -0.67 -42.89
N ASN A 39 -34.37 -1.31 -43.96
CA ASN A 39 -35.09 -1.48 -45.23
C ASN A 39 -36.18 -2.56 -45.18
N CYS A 40 -35.95 -3.68 -44.46
CA CYS A 40 -36.92 -4.78 -44.37
C CYS A 40 -37.41 -5.12 -42.95
N GLY A 41 -36.89 -4.47 -41.90
CA GLY A 41 -37.32 -4.67 -40.51
C GLY A 41 -36.90 -6.02 -39.89
N THR A 42 -35.99 -6.76 -40.53
CA THR A 42 -35.50 -8.06 -40.03
C THR A 42 -34.36 -7.86 -39.05
N TYR A 43 -34.41 -8.54 -37.90
CA TYR A 43 -33.30 -8.65 -36.97
C TYR A 43 -32.39 -9.82 -37.38
N PHE A 44 -31.08 -9.57 -37.47
CA PHE A 44 -30.06 -10.56 -37.84
C PHE A 44 -28.80 -10.41 -36.97
N ALA A 45 -27.89 -11.39 -36.99
CA ALA A 45 -26.73 -11.37 -36.10
C ALA A 45 -25.67 -10.37 -36.56
N ASN A 46 -25.03 -9.65 -35.61
CA ASN A 46 -24.04 -8.61 -35.92
C ASN A 46 -22.80 -9.10 -36.70
N MET A 47 -22.55 -10.41 -36.75
CA MET A 47 -21.47 -11.03 -37.53
C MET A 47 -21.84 -11.38 -38.98
N GLU A 48 -23.10 -11.21 -39.42
CA GLU A 48 -23.47 -11.41 -40.83
C GLU A 48 -23.20 -10.14 -41.65
N GLU A 49 -22.51 -10.32 -42.78
CA GLU A 49 -22.04 -9.25 -43.68
C GLU A 49 -23.19 -8.61 -44.49
N TYR A 50 -24.29 -9.36 -44.67
CA TYR A 50 -25.51 -8.93 -45.38
C TYR A 50 -26.75 -9.43 -44.64
N CYS A 51 -27.82 -8.64 -44.63
CA CYS A 51 -29.12 -9.05 -44.10
C CYS A 51 -29.69 -10.23 -44.91
N PRO A 52 -29.97 -11.39 -44.29
CA PRO A 52 -30.33 -12.63 -45.01
C PRO A 52 -31.71 -12.59 -45.70
N THR A 53 -32.53 -11.56 -45.44
CA THR A 53 -33.87 -11.40 -46.03
C THR A 53 -33.91 -10.51 -47.28
N CYS A 54 -33.05 -9.48 -47.35
CA CYS A 54 -33.06 -8.51 -48.46
C CYS A 54 -31.70 -8.28 -49.14
N GLY A 55 -30.60 -8.83 -48.59
CA GLY A 55 -29.25 -8.65 -49.13
C GLY A 55 -28.65 -7.26 -48.90
N GLU A 56 -29.26 -6.43 -48.04
CA GLU A 56 -28.70 -5.14 -47.64
C GLU A 56 -27.46 -5.34 -46.78
N ILE A 57 -26.42 -4.54 -47.02
CA ILE A 57 -25.12 -4.68 -46.36
C ILE A 57 -25.22 -4.29 -44.88
N ASN A 58 -24.58 -5.03 -43.99
CA ASN A 58 -24.49 -4.68 -42.58
C ASN A 58 -23.56 -3.46 -42.40
N PRO A 59 -24.06 -2.29 -41.95
CA PRO A 59 -23.25 -1.07 -41.87
C PRO A 59 -22.15 -1.14 -40.81
N PHE A 60 -22.20 -2.09 -39.87
CA PHE A 60 -21.16 -2.29 -38.86
C PHE A 60 -19.93 -3.06 -39.35
N LEU A 61 -19.93 -3.54 -40.60
CA LEU A 61 -18.84 -4.34 -41.19
C LEU A 61 -18.15 -3.68 -42.40
N VAL A 62 -18.46 -2.40 -42.71
CA VAL A 62 -17.93 -1.71 -43.90
C VAL A 62 -17.24 -0.40 -43.55
N GLU A 63 -15.92 -0.44 -43.34
CA GLU A 63 -15.00 0.66 -43.67
C GLU A 63 -13.64 0.06 -44.10
N ASP A 64 -13.28 0.22 -45.39
CA ASP A 64 -11.91 0.45 -45.90
C ASP A 64 -11.88 0.41 -47.45
N PHE A 65 -12.49 1.41 -48.11
CA PHE A 65 -12.26 1.68 -49.55
C PHE A 65 -12.59 3.14 -49.90
N ALA A 66 -11.69 4.08 -49.58
CA ALA A 66 -11.47 5.32 -50.34
C ALA A 66 -10.39 6.23 -49.69
N GLU A 67 -9.14 6.14 -50.13
CA GLU A 67 -8.38 7.27 -50.69
C GLU A 67 -7.06 6.78 -51.32
N ASP A 68 -6.51 7.57 -52.25
CA ASP A 68 -5.22 7.41 -52.94
C ASP A 68 -5.02 6.23 -53.92
N ASP A 69 -5.61 6.36 -55.12
CA ASP A 69 -4.83 6.09 -56.35
C ASP A 69 -5.32 6.94 -57.54
N GLU A 70 -4.59 8.01 -57.87
CA GLU A 70 -4.81 8.83 -59.07
C GLU A 70 -4.43 8.06 -60.35
N ASN A 71 -5.21 7.04 -60.77
CA ASN A 71 -5.18 6.53 -62.16
C ASN A 71 -6.32 5.59 -62.63
N ASN A 72 -7.32 5.23 -61.80
CA ASN A 72 -8.44 4.37 -62.23
C ASN A 72 -9.77 5.13 -62.34
N ALA A 73 -9.81 6.13 -63.22
CA ALA A 73 -11.05 6.76 -63.69
C ALA A 73 -11.64 6.01 -64.90
N ASP A 74 -11.92 4.72 -64.71
CA ASP A 74 -12.78 3.86 -65.54
C ASP A 74 -12.88 2.48 -64.85
N ILE A 75 -13.88 1.65 -65.21
CA ILE A 75 -14.16 0.32 -64.62
C ILE A 75 -14.91 0.32 -63.27
N LEU A 76 -16.05 1.02 -63.18
CA LEU A 76 -17.19 0.59 -62.34
C LEU A 76 -18.57 0.84 -63.00
N GLU A 77 -18.65 0.80 -64.33
CA GLU A 77 -19.93 0.90 -65.07
C GLU A 77 -20.43 -0.43 -65.68
N ASN A 78 -19.66 -1.52 -65.59
CA ASN A 78 -20.08 -2.85 -66.08
C ASN A 78 -19.65 -3.95 -65.11
N GLY A 79 -20.61 -4.73 -64.61
CA GLY A 79 -20.41 -5.70 -63.54
C GLY A 79 -19.38 -6.79 -63.86
N GLY A 80 -18.42 -6.98 -62.96
CA GLY A 80 -17.40 -8.04 -63.00
C GLY A 80 -16.96 -8.41 -61.59
N VAL A 81 -16.66 -9.70 -61.39
CA VAL A 81 -16.17 -10.30 -60.13
C VAL A 81 -14.66 -10.53 -60.24
N LEU A 82 -13.90 -10.49 -59.12
CA LEU A 82 -12.63 -11.19 -58.79
C LEU A 82 -11.91 -10.43 -57.63
N PRO A 83 -10.89 -10.99 -56.94
CA PRO A 83 -10.79 -12.31 -56.29
C PRO A 83 -10.31 -12.26 -54.82
N ASN A 84 -10.39 -13.39 -54.09
CA ASN A 84 -9.82 -13.56 -52.75
C ASN A 84 -8.28 -13.54 -52.72
N GLU A 85 -7.66 -12.66 -51.93
CA GLU A 85 -6.39 -12.92 -51.21
C GLU A 85 -6.07 -11.83 -50.16
N TYR A 86 -5.05 -12.07 -49.32
CA TYR A 86 -4.53 -11.21 -48.23
C TYR A 86 -5.27 -11.20 -46.87
N LYS A 87 -4.75 -12.03 -45.96
CA LYS A 87 -4.95 -11.94 -44.51
C LYS A 87 -3.79 -11.19 -43.84
N SER A 88 -4.06 -10.70 -42.63
CA SER A 88 -3.14 -10.39 -41.52
C SER A 88 -2.34 -9.08 -41.52
N SER A 89 -2.79 -8.10 -40.72
CA SER A 89 -2.08 -7.52 -39.55
C SER A 89 -2.86 -6.30 -38.99
N PRO A 90 -2.70 -5.92 -37.70
CA PRO A 90 -3.57 -4.93 -37.05
C PRO A 90 -3.07 -3.48 -37.19
N ARG A 91 -3.93 -2.45 -36.98
CA ARG A 91 -3.63 -1.17 -36.29
C ARG A 91 -4.77 -0.12 -36.23
N TYR A 92 -4.95 0.43 -35.03
CA TYR A 92 -5.39 1.80 -34.63
C TYR A 92 -6.76 2.41 -35.02
N ILE A 93 -7.30 3.15 -34.04
CA ILE A 93 -8.57 3.90 -34.01
C ILE A 93 -8.40 5.33 -34.54
N LYS A 94 -9.43 5.90 -35.19
CA LYS A 94 -9.59 7.36 -35.34
C LYS A 94 -11.06 7.79 -35.28
N TYR A 95 -11.30 9.02 -34.79
CA TYR A 95 -12.61 9.64 -34.56
C TYR A 95 -13.37 10.04 -35.85
N ILE A 96 -14.64 9.62 -35.99
CA ILE A 96 -15.85 10.35 -36.47
C ILE A 96 -17.06 9.66 -35.76
N GLY A 97 -18.23 10.25 -35.46
CA GLY A 97 -18.66 11.66 -35.45
C GLY A 97 -20.16 11.84 -35.79
N ALA A 98 -20.96 12.29 -34.80
CA ALA A 98 -22.39 12.68 -34.89
C ALA A 98 -23.44 11.65 -35.39
N GLY A 99 -24.25 11.12 -34.47
CA GLY A 99 -25.66 10.80 -34.74
C GLY A 99 -26.05 9.33 -35.02
N CYS A 100 -26.06 8.47 -34.00
CA CYS A 100 -26.84 7.23 -33.99
C CYS A 100 -27.52 7.03 -32.62
N THR A 101 -28.78 6.57 -32.62
CA THR A 101 -29.55 6.30 -31.38
C THR A 101 -29.59 4.81 -31.09
N ILE A 102 -28.95 4.38 -29.99
CA ILE A 102 -28.88 2.97 -29.59
C ILE A 102 -30.08 2.63 -28.70
N PHE A 103 -30.82 1.56 -29.04
CA PHE A 103 -31.82 0.94 -28.17
C PHE A 103 -31.30 -0.40 -27.63
N ILE A 104 -31.17 -0.52 -26.30
CA ILE A 104 -30.78 -1.77 -25.63
C ILE A 104 -31.99 -2.36 -24.90
N ILE A 105 -32.35 -3.60 -25.20
CA ILE A 105 -33.38 -4.37 -24.49
C ILE A 105 -32.69 -5.41 -23.61
N PHE A 106 -32.75 -5.24 -22.28
CA PHE A 106 -32.18 -6.19 -21.33
C PHE A 106 -33.15 -7.34 -20.99
N LEU A 107 -32.72 -8.58 -21.20
CA LEU A 107 -33.22 -9.76 -20.47
C LEU A 107 -32.20 -10.14 -19.36
N SER A 108 -32.67 -10.57 -18.20
CA SER A 108 -31.82 -10.69 -16.99
C SER A 108 -31.59 -12.13 -16.51
N PHE A 109 -30.32 -12.54 -16.45
CA PHE A 109 -29.76 -13.78 -15.86
C PHE A 109 -28.22 -13.58 -15.71
N ILE A 110 -27.43 -14.12 -14.75
CA ILE A 110 -27.61 -14.81 -13.46
C ILE A 110 -26.43 -14.40 -12.55
N ILE A 111 -26.66 -14.14 -11.25
CA ILE A 111 -25.74 -14.58 -10.17
C ILE A 111 -26.59 -15.22 -9.07
N GLY A 112 -26.22 -16.43 -8.63
CA GLY A 112 -27.04 -17.26 -7.73
C GLY A 112 -26.60 -17.25 -6.26
N GLY A 113 -27.50 -17.69 -5.38
CA GLY A 113 -27.15 -17.98 -3.97
C GLY A 113 -28.29 -17.83 -2.96
N ILE A 114 -29.07 -18.90 -2.76
CA ILE A 114 -29.83 -19.22 -1.52
C ILE A 114 -30.83 -18.15 -1.00
N PHE A 115 -32.11 -18.35 -1.27
CA PHE A 115 -33.16 -18.34 -0.22
C PHE A 115 -34.36 -19.19 -0.65
N ILE A 116 -34.95 -19.92 0.31
CA ILE A 116 -36.10 -20.82 0.08
C ILE A 116 -37.40 -20.10 0.47
N GLY A 117 -38.47 -20.27 -0.33
CA GLY A 117 -39.84 -20.30 0.17
C GLY A 117 -40.88 -19.40 -0.51
N ALA A 118 -41.88 -20.05 -1.12
CA ALA A 118 -43.14 -19.49 -1.66
C ALA A 118 -42.98 -18.49 -2.84
N ILE A 119 -43.83 -18.48 -3.87
CA ILE A 119 -45.24 -18.86 -3.91
C ILE A 119 -45.52 -19.78 -5.12
N GLU A 120 -46.11 -20.96 -4.86
CA GLU A 120 -46.86 -21.68 -5.90
C GLU A 120 -48.23 -21.03 -6.08
N GLY A 121 -48.70 -20.95 -7.33
CA GLY A 121 -50.10 -20.64 -7.65
C GLY A 121 -50.29 -19.41 -8.52
N PHE A 122 -50.29 -19.59 -9.85
CA PHE A 122 -51.48 -19.35 -10.67
C PHE A 122 -51.23 -19.84 -12.11
N ASN A 123 -51.43 -21.13 -12.34
CA ASN A 123 -51.59 -21.69 -13.68
C ASN A 123 -53.09 -21.75 -13.99
N ALA A 124 -53.61 -20.76 -14.72
CA ALA A 124 -54.80 -20.87 -15.59
C ALA A 124 -55.27 -19.47 -16.04
N LEU A 125 -55.12 -19.18 -17.34
CA LEU A 125 -56.23 -18.96 -18.27
C LEU A 125 -55.64 -18.57 -19.64
N GLY A 126 -56.01 -19.29 -20.68
CA GLY A 126 -55.65 -18.93 -22.05
C GLY A 126 -56.46 -17.74 -22.54
N GLY A 127 -55.86 -16.90 -23.40
CA GLY A 127 -56.50 -15.74 -23.99
C GLY A 127 -55.68 -15.22 -25.16
N ASP A 128 -56.07 -15.65 -26.36
CA ASP A 128 -55.52 -15.16 -27.63
C ASP A 128 -56.12 -13.77 -27.93
N VAL A 129 -55.28 -12.74 -28.08
CA VAL A 129 -55.71 -11.39 -28.46
C VAL A 129 -54.66 -10.75 -29.38
N GLN A 130 -54.98 -10.71 -30.67
CA GLN A 130 -54.39 -9.71 -31.58
C GLN A 130 -54.95 -8.33 -31.26
N GLY A 131 -54.10 -7.30 -31.28
CA GLY A 131 -54.54 -5.91 -31.14
C GLY A 131 -53.40 -4.91 -31.30
N ASN A 132 -53.32 -4.28 -32.47
CA ASN A 132 -52.59 -3.03 -32.63
C ASN A 132 -53.35 -1.92 -31.89
N ASP A 133 -52.69 -1.20 -30.99
CA ASP A 133 -53.06 0.18 -30.68
C ASP A 133 -51.84 0.96 -30.18
N ALA A 134 -51.64 2.15 -30.73
CA ALA A 134 -50.48 3.00 -30.44
C ALA A 134 -50.80 4.00 -29.30
N LEU A 135 -49.85 4.19 -28.38
CA LEU A 135 -49.84 5.29 -27.42
C LEU A 135 -48.53 6.06 -27.56
N PRO A 136 -48.54 7.36 -27.89
CA PRO A 136 -47.33 8.13 -28.13
C PRO A 136 -46.70 8.59 -26.81
N THR A 137 -45.55 8.02 -26.45
CA THR A 137 -44.72 8.55 -25.36
C THR A 137 -43.98 9.79 -25.86
N LYS A 138 -44.43 10.98 -25.45
CA LYS A 138 -43.81 12.25 -25.82
C LYS A 138 -42.53 12.47 -25.01
N ILE A 139 -41.39 12.03 -25.56
CA ILE A 139 -40.07 12.37 -25.01
C ILE A 139 -39.80 13.85 -25.30
N ILE A 140 -39.70 14.66 -24.25
CA ILE A 140 -39.15 16.01 -24.33
C ILE A 140 -37.64 15.87 -24.14
N VAL A 141 -36.87 16.13 -25.20
CA VAL A 141 -35.42 16.29 -25.09
C VAL A 141 -35.15 17.73 -24.68
N GLU A 142 -34.95 17.97 -23.39
CA GLU A 142 -34.24 19.17 -22.97
C GLU A 142 -32.77 18.99 -23.36
N GLN A 143 -32.27 19.88 -24.24
CA GLN A 143 -30.84 19.99 -24.46
C GLN A 143 -30.22 20.47 -23.15
N SER A 144 -29.39 19.64 -22.52
CA SER A 144 -28.45 20.11 -21.51
C SER A 144 -27.53 21.11 -22.19
N THR A 145 -27.71 22.40 -21.90
CA THR A 145 -26.75 23.44 -22.26
C THR A 145 -25.37 23.02 -21.75
N GLU A 146 -24.33 23.21 -22.57
CA GLU A 146 -22.96 23.13 -22.07
C GLU A 146 -22.84 24.06 -20.85
N LEU A 147 -22.63 23.48 -19.67
CA LEU A 147 -22.34 24.24 -18.46
C LEU A 147 -21.05 25.02 -18.74
N VAL A 148 -21.11 26.34 -18.53
CA VAL A 148 -19.95 27.21 -18.67
C VAL A 148 -18.93 26.81 -17.60
N ASP A 149 -17.63 27.00 -17.85
CA ASP A 149 -16.58 26.54 -16.92
C ASP A 149 -16.71 27.13 -15.50
N GLU A 150 -17.36 28.30 -15.36
CA GLU A 150 -17.72 28.89 -14.07
C GLU A 150 -18.87 28.14 -13.37
N ASP A 151 -19.84 27.58 -14.11
CA ASP A 151 -21.02 26.89 -13.56
C ASP A 151 -20.63 25.63 -12.77
N ILE A 152 -19.70 24.82 -13.29
CA ILE A 152 -19.23 23.58 -12.62
C ILE A 152 -18.49 23.94 -11.32
N PHE A 153 -17.71 25.02 -11.32
CA PHE A 153 -16.99 25.46 -10.14
C PHE A 153 -17.92 26.11 -9.09
N ASP A 154 -18.96 26.81 -9.52
CA ASP A 154 -19.99 27.34 -8.62
C ASP A 154 -20.92 26.23 -8.08
N GLU A 155 -21.18 25.18 -8.84
CA GLU A 155 -21.85 23.96 -8.35
C GLU A 155 -21.02 23.28 -7.24
N ALA A 156 -19.70 23.13 -7.45
CA ALA A 156 -18.80 22.60 -6.42
C ALA A 156 -18.78 23.43 -5.13
N LYS A 157 -18.82 24.77 -5.24
CA LYS A 157 -18.98 25.67 -4.07
C LYS A 157 -20.32 25.47 -3.37
N LEU A 158 -21.39 25.23 -4.12
CA LEU A 158 -22.72 24.98 -3.55
C LEU A 158 -22.74 23.66 -2.75
N TYR A 159 -22.17 22.58 -3.29
CA TYR A 159 -22.03 21.31 -2.55
C TYR A 159 -21.14 21.47 -1.30
N THR A 160 -20.04 22.22 -1.41
CA THR A 160 -19.16 22.58 -0.28
C THR A 160 -19.93 23.29 0.84
N GLN A 161 -20.75 24.30 0.50
CA GLN A 161 -21.59 25.02 1.47
C GLN A 161 -22.66 24.15 2.15
N GLN A 162 -23.06 23.05 1.51
CA GLN A 162 -24.03 22.09 2.03
C GLN A 162 -23.37 20.93 2.82
N GLY A 163 -22.04 20.86 2.86
CA GLY A 163 -21.31 19.72 3.44
C GLY A 163 -21.43 18.43 2.62
N GLU A 164 -21.80 18.53 1.34
CA GLU A 164 -21.89 17.42 0.39
C GLU A 164 -20.54 17.18 -0.30
N TRP A 165 -19.49 16.96 0.50
CA TRP A 165 -18.09 16.89 0.08
C TRP A 165 -17.84 15.89 -1.06
N GLU A 166 -18.52 14.73 -1.05
CA GLU A 166 -18.36 13.73 -2.11
C GLU A 166 -18.83 14.26 -3.49
N LYS A 167 -19.87 15.10 -3.54
CA LYS A 167 -20.35 15.72 -4.78
C LYS A 167 -19.47 16.90 -5.19
N ALA A 168 -19.00 17.69 -4.23
CA ALA A 168 -18.02 18.75 -4.49
C ALA A 168 -16.76 18.18 -5.16
N LEU A 169 -16.26 17.05 -4.67
CA LEU A 169 -15.13 16.32 -5.28
C LEU A 169 -15.47 15.78 -6.68
N GLU A 170 -16.65 15.21 -6.92
CA GLU A 170 -17.06 14.74 -8.26
C GLU A 170 -17.03 15.90 -9.28
N SER A 171 -17.58 17.08 -8.94
CA SER A 171 -17.52 18.28 -9.80
C SER A 171 -16.10 18.84 -9.97
N LEU A 172 -15.30 18.93 -8.90
CA LEU A 172 -13.95 19.51 -8.96
C LEU A 172 -12.95 18.63 -9.71
N LEU A 173 -13.00 17.31 -9.52
CA LEU A 173 -12.14 16.36 -10.24
C LEU A 173 -12.52 16.32 -11.73
N MET A 174 -13.82 16.37 -12.05
CA MET A 174 -14.29 16.52 -13.44
C MET A 174 -13.79 17.83 -14.07
N LEU A 175 -13.85 18.94 -13.34
CA LEU A 175 -13.34 20.24 -13.80
C LEU A 175 -11.82 20.19 -14.07
N ARG A 176 -11.03 19.60 -13.15
CA ARG A 176 -9.60 19.38 -13.34
C ARG A 176 -9.28 18.54 -14.57
N GLN A 177 -10.03 17.45 -14.78
CA GLN A 177 -9.81 16.51 -15.89
C GLN A 177 -10.20 17.13 -17.25
N THR A 178 -11.31 17.84 -17.31
CA THR A 178 -11.86 18.39 -18.56
C THR A 178 -11.30 19.77 -18.92
N LYS A 179 -10.89 20.57 -17.92
CA LYS A 179 -10.41 21.95 -18.06
C LYS A 179 -9.17 22.21 -17.18
N PRO A 180 -8.02 21.54 -17.43
CA PRO A 180 -6.82 21.64 -16.56
C PRO A 180 -6.21 23.05 -16.45
N ASN A 181 -6.54 23.97 -17.35
CA ASN A 181 -6.09 25.37 -17.32
C ASN A 181 -7.03 26.31 -16.54
N PHE A 182 -8.21 25.84 -16.12
CA PHE A 182 -9.16 26.66 -15.36
C PHE A 182 -8.70 26.81 -13.91
N GLN A 183 -8.16 27.99 -13.57
CA GLN A 183 -7.78 28.41 -12.21
C GLN A 183 -7.11 27.28 -11.38
N PRO A 184 -6.05 26.62 -11.88
CA PRO A 184 -5.58 25.33 -11.35
C PRO A 184 -5.24 25.35 -9.86
N SER A 185 -4.63 26.44 -9.36
CA SER A 185 -4.34 26.61 -7.93
C SER A 185 -5.59 26.71 -7.06
N LEU A 186 -6.68 27.30 -7.56
CA LEU A 186 -7.94 27.41 -6.82
C LEU A 186 -8.73 26.10 -6.84
N VAL A 187 -8.70 25.36 -7.96
CA VAL A 187 -9.30 24.02 -8.05
C VAL A 187 -8.55 23.03 -7.15
N SER A 188 -7.21 23.10 -7.11
CA SER A 188 -6.37 22.34 -6.17
C SER A 188 -6.70 22.65 -4.71
N GLU A 189 -6.78 23.94 -4.35
CA GLU A 189 -7.18 24.38 -3.00
C GLU A 189 -8.58 23.88 -2.60
N ALA A 190 -9.55 23.94 -3.52
CA ALA A 190 -10.90 23.46 -3.27
C ALA A 190 -10.96 21.94 -3.07
N ILE A 191 -10.15 21.18 -3.82
CA ILE A 191 -10.04 19.72 -3.69
C ILE A 191 -9.37 19.34 -2.36
N TYR A 192 -8.30 20.04 -1.97
CA TYR A 192 -7.67 19.90 -0.66
C TYR A 192 -8.69 20.05 0.49
N VAL A 193 -9.44 21.16 0.49
CA VAL A 193 -10.43 21.43 1.55
C VAL A 193 -11.53 20.36 1.56
N ALA A 194 -12.04 19.98 0.39
CA ALA A 194 -13.13 19.01 0.31
C ALA A 194 -12.70 17.61 0.77
N TYR A 195 -11.47 17.17 0.46
CA TYR A 195 -10.92 15.91 0.94
C TYR A 195 -10.64 15.93 2.46
N TYR A 196 -10.05 17.01 2.99
CA TYR A 196 -9.79 17.14 4.43
C TYR A 196 -11.09 17.11 5.26
N GLU A 197 -12.08 17.90 4.88
CA GLU A 197 -13.39 17.96 5.57
C GLU A 197 -14.20 16.66 5.39
N LEU A 198 -14.07 15.97 4.24
CA LEU A 198 -14.60 14.63 4.05
C LEU A 198 -13.94 13.64 5.02
N GLY A 199 -12.62 13.68 5.17
CA GLY A 199 -11.87 12.85 6.12
C GLY A 199 -12.36 13.03 7.56
N LEU A 200 -12.47 14.27 8.05
CA LEU A 200 -13.04 14.58 9.38
C LEU A 200 -14.46 14.01 9.55
N ARG A 201 -15.31 14.17 8.53
CA ARG A 201 -16.67 13.63 8.52
C ARG A 201 -16.68 12.09 8.56
N LEU A 202 -15.78 11.44 7.85
CA LEU A 202 -15.64 9.97 7.83
C LEU A 202 -15.12 9.43 9.17
N VAL A 203 -14.18 10.12 9.83
CA VAL A 203 -13.77 9.81 11.21
C VAL A 203 -14.97 9.87 12.16
N SER A 204 -15.81 10.91 12.07
CA SER A 204 -17.04 11.02 12.90
C SER A 204 -18.03 9.87 12.67
N GLN A 205 -18.04 9.29 11.46
CA GLN A 205 -18.85 8.13 11.08
C GLN A 205 -18.17 6.78 11.39
N LYS A 206 -16.97 6.78 12.00
CA LYS A 206 -16.13 5.60 12.24
C LYS A 206 -15.69 4.87 10.96
N ARG A 207 -15.66 5.57 9.82
CA ARG A 207 -15.24 5.07 8.50
C ARG A 207 -13.75 5.34 8.27
N PHE A 208 -12.93 4.82 9.17
CA PHE A 208 -11.51 5.19 9.30
C PHE A 208 -10.67 4.93 8.03
N ILE A 209 -10.89 3.81 7.32
CA ILE A 209 -10.13 3.50 6.09
C ILE A 209 -10.42 4.54 4.99
N GLU A 210 -11.68 4.93 4.82
CA GLU A 210 -12.11 5.93 3.84
C GLU A 210 -11.66 7.35 4.25
N ALA A 211 -11.57 7.61 5.56
CA ALA A 211 -11.01 8.84 6.09
C ALA A 211 -9.51 8.96 5.79
N LEU A 212 -8.75 7.87 5.97
CA LEU A 212 -7.32 7.82 5.65
C LEU A 212 -7.09 8.11 4.16
N GLN A 213 -7.82 7.43 3.28
CA GLN A 213 -7.79 7.68 1.83
C GLN A 213 -8.11 9.14 1.48
N SER A 214 -9.08 9.75 2.16
CA SER A 214 -9.38 11.17 1.96
C SER A 214 -8.22 12.08 2.42
N TYR A 215 -7.52 11.74 3.50
CA TYR A 215 -6.34 12.48 3.93
C TYR A 215 -5.13 12.26 3.01
N ASP A 216 -4.93 11.06 2.46
CA ASP A 216 -3.90 10.81 1.44
C ASP A 216 -4.10 11.71 0.22
N GLU A 217 -5.33 11.79 -0.32
CA GLU A 217 -5.68 12.66 -1.44
C GLU A 217 -5.56 14.16 -1.10
N ALA A 218 -5.89 14.58 0.13
CA ALA A 218 -5.62 15.95 0.58
C ALA A 218 -4.11 16.26 0.62
N LEU A 219 -3.28 15.29 1.01
CA LEU A 219 -1.82 15.44 1.06
C LEU A 219 -1.16 15.37 -0.34
N VAL A 220 -1.85 14.86 -1.37
CA VAL A 220 -1.45 15.03 -2.78
C VAL A 220 -1.55 16.50 -3.20
N GLU A 221 -2.60 17.21 -2.80
CA GLU A 221 -2.76 18.65 -3.08
C GLU A 221 -1.82 19.54 -2.26
N ARG A 222 -1.61 19.19 -0.97
CA ARG A 222 -0.72 19.88 -0.06
C ARG A 222 0.24 18.92 0.65
N PRO A 223 1.36 18.56 0.01
CA PRO A 223 2.36 17.72 0.63
C PRO A 223 2.89 18.33 1.94
N ASN A 224 2.95 17.51 2.98
CA ASN A 224 3.43 17.87 4.32
C ASN A 224 2.56 18.90 5.09
N ASP A 225 1.26 19.02 4.81
CA ASP A 225 0.38 19.82 5.67
C ASP A 225 0.32 19.21 7.09
N PRO A 226 0.77 19.92 8.14
CA PRO A 226 0.92 19.35 9.48
C PRO A 226 -0.43 19.04 10.15
N VAL A 227 -1.52 19.72 9.75
CA VAL A 227 -2.86 19.44 10.29
C VAL A 227 -3.37 18.13 9.72
N VAL A 228 -3.29 17.97 8.40
CA VAL A 228 -3.74 16.73 7.74
C VAL A 228 -2.86 15.55 8.11
N MET A 229 -1.54 15.73 8.22
CA MET A 229 -0.64 14.66 8.70
C MET A 229 -0.99 14.20 10.13
N THR A 230 -1.36 15.12 11.03
CA THR A 230 -1.75 14.76 12.40
C THR A 230 -3.06 13.95 12.42
N GLU A 231 -4.06 14.34 11.62
CA GLU A 231 -5.31 13.57 11.49
C GLU A 231 -5.09 12.21 10.80
N TRP A 232 -4.23 12.17 9.78
CA TRP A 232 -3.80 10.94 9.11
C TRP A 232 -3.14 9.99 10.11
N GLU A 233 -2.17 10.45 10.89
CA GLU A 233 -1.42 9.61 11.85
C GLU A 233 -2.34 8.99 12.91
N LYS A 234 -3.24 9.79 13.50
CA LYS A 234 -4.26 9.29 14.44
C LYS A 234 -5.14 8.19 13.84
N VAL A 235 -5.64 8.41 12.62
CA VAL A 235 -6.49 7.44 11.92
C VAL A 235 -5.69 6.18 11.56
N SER A 236 -4.45 6.33 11.07
CA SER A 236 -3.55 5.24 10.69
C SER A 236 -3.26 4.32 11.90
N LEU A 237 -2.76 4.90 13.00
CA LEU A 237 -2.54 4.21 14.28
C LEU A 237 -3.79 3.46 14.77
N TYR A 238 -4.96 4.12 14.71
CA TYR A 238 -6.20 3.52 15.17
C TYR A 238 -6.69 2.37 14.28
N ILE A 239 -6.41 2.41 12.97
CA ILE A 239 -6.66 1.27 12.07
C ILE A 239 -5.73 0.10 12.42
N SER A 240 -4.44 0.35 12.66
CA SER A 240 -3.48 -0.67 13.11
C SER A 240 -3.95 -1.32 14.43
N LEU A 241 -4.43 -0.52 15.39
CA LEU A 241 -4.98 -1.01 16.65
C LEU A 241 -6.18 -1.96 16.46
N LYS A 242 -7.14 -1.63 15.57
CA LYS A 242 -8.33 -2.48 15.35
C LYS A 242 -8.04 -3.79 14.63
N LYS A 243 -6.83 -3.98 14.10
CA LYS A 243 -6.34 -5.22 13.50
C LYS A 243 -5.61 -6.13 14.49
N LEU A 244 -5.13 -5.58 15.62
CA LEU A 244 -4.47 -6.35 16.68
C LEU A 244 -5.46 -7.26 17.43
N SER A 245 -4.90 -8.30 18.06
CA SER A 245 -5.67 -9.21 18.90
C SER A 245 -6.02 -8.54 20.24
N PRO A 246 -7.20 -8.80 20.85
CA PRO A 246 -7.49 -8.29 22.19
C PRO A 246 -6.52 -8.75 23.30
N ALA A 247 -5.66 -9.75 23.03
CA ALA A 247 -4.68 -10.27 23.97
C ALA A 247 -3.27 -9.64 23.86
N THR A 248 -2.99 -8.83 22.84
CA THR A 248 -1.68 -8.17 22.64
C THR A 248 -1.61 -6.85 23.42
N TYR A 249 -1.78 -6.91 24.74
CA TYR A 249 -1.93 -5.73 25.59
C TYR A 249 -0.72 -4.77 25.51
N ALA A 250 0.50 -5.30 25.43
CA ALA A 250 1.72 -4.49 25.37
C ALA A 250 1.82 -3.73 24.03
N GLU A 251 1.55 -4.40 22.91
CA GLU A 251 1.53 -3.81 21.58
C GLU A 251 0.39 -2.79 21.44
N ASN A 252 -0.78 -3.10 21.98
CA ASN A 252 -1.94 -2.19 22.00
C ASN A 252 -1.62 -0.91 22.78
N VAL A 253 -0.98 -1.01 23.95
CA VAL A 253 -0.57 0.14 24.79
C VAL A 253 0.33 1.09 24.00
N ILE A 254 1.36 0.57 23.30
CA ILE A 254 2.29 1.40 22.52
C ILE A 254 1.55 2.28 21.50
N ILE A 255 0.62 1.69 20.74
CA ILE A 255 -0.17 2.43 19.74
C ILE A 255 -1.15 3.40 20.42
N LEU A 256 -1.81 2.98 21.51
CA LEU A 256 -2.78 3.80 22.23
C LEU A 256 -2.14 4.99 22.95
N GLU A 257 -0.93 4.87 23.48
CA GLU A 257 -0.15 5.98 24.05
C GLU A 257 0.21 7.03 22.98
N GLN A 258 0.57 6.59 21.77
CA GLN A 258 0.83 7.48 20.63
C GLN A 258 -0.43 8.27 20.26
N ILE A 259 -1.57 7.60 20.06
CA ILE A 259 -2.83 8.30 19.74
C ILE A 259 -3.25 9.23 20.89
N TYR A 260 -3.13 8.80 22.15
CA TYR A 260 -3.47 9.61 23.32
C TYR A 260 -2.58 10.86 23.44
N THR A 261 -1.32 10.78 23.00
CA THR A 261 -0.39 11.92 22.94
C THR A 261 -0.77 12.91 21.84
N LEU A 262 -1.27 12.42 20.69
CA LEU A 262 -1.73 13.25 19.58
C LEU A 262 -3.10 13.91 19.87
N ASP A 263 -4.06 13.14 20.38
CA ASP A 263 -5.43 13.59 20.71
C ASP A 263 -6.10 12.65 21.72
N GLN A 264 -6.17 13.12 22.96
CA GLN A 264 -6.80 12.38 24.07
C GLN A 264 -8.29 12.10 23.87
N ASN A 265 -8.99 12.81 22.96
CA ASN A 265 -10.42 12.64 22.73
C ASN A 265 -10.73 11.83 21.46
N PHE A 266 -9.71 11.29 20.79
CA PHE A 266 -9.90 10.53 19.56
C PHE A 266 -10.65 9.21 19.83
N ALA A 267 -11.78 9.04 19.14
CA ALA A 267 -12.61 7.84 19.16
C ALA A 267 -12.92 7.27 20.58
N ASP A 268 -12.33 6.12 20.94
CA ASP A 268 -12.49 5.42 22.21
C ASP A 268 -11.13 5.19 22.92
N VAL A 269 -10.10 5.97 22.55
CA VAL A 269 -8.70 5.78 22.96
C VAL A 269 -8.50 5.80 24.48
N GLN A 270 -9.15 6.71 25.21
CA GLN A 270 -9.02 6.75 26.69
C GLN A 270 -9.47 5.45 27.35
N ILE A 271 -10.59 4.89 26.89
CA ILE A 271 -11.17 3.67 27.44
C ILE A 271 -10.30 2.49 27.05
N ASN A 272 -9.89 2.38 25.78
CA ASN A 272 -9.02 1.32 25.32
C ASN A 272 -7.64 1.36 26.01
N LEU A 273 -7.01 2.53 26.17
CA LEU A 273 -5.70 2.64 26.82
C LEU A 273 -5.76 2.20 28.28
N ARG A 274 -6.76 2.71 29.02
CA ARG A 274 -7.06 2.29 30.40
C ARG A 274 -7.26 0.78 30.51
N ASP A 275 -8.10 0.20 29.64
CA ASP A 275 -8.46 -1.22 29.72
C ASP A 275 -7.29 -2.13 29.28
N ASN A 276 -6.44 -1.70 28.35
CA ASN A 276 -5.21 -2.43 27.97
C ASN A 276 -4.12 -2.35 29.05
N TYR A 277 -3.96 -1.20 29.74
CA TYR A 277 -3.11 -1.12 30.94
C TYR A 277 -3.59 -2.08 32.04
N ILE A 278 -4.91 -2.20 32.26
CA ILE A 278 -5.48 -3.17 33.21
C ILE A 278 -5.13 -4.61 32.78
N GLY A 279 -5.36 -4.97 31.52
CA GLY A 279 -5.03 -6.31 31.01
C GLY A 279 -3.54 -6.66 31.12
N LEU A 280 -2.65 -5.70 30.85
CA LEU A 280 -1.20 -5.86 31.04
C LEU A 280 -0.83 -6.01 32.53
N ALA A 281 -1.45 -5.24 33.42
CA ALA A 281 -1.27 -5.36 34.86
C ALA A 281 -1.76 -6.72 35.41
N GLU A 282 -2.90 -7.23 34.92
CA GLU A 282 -3.44 -8.54 35.27
C GLU A 282 -2.52 -9.68 34.78
N LEU A 283 -1.95 -9.57 33.58
CA LEU A 283 -0.99 -10.51 33.05
C LEU A 283 0.27 -10.59 33.94
N LEU A 284 0.90 -9.45 34.22
CA LEU A 284 2.08 -9.36 35.09
C LEU A 284 1.80 -9.85 36.52
N ALA A 285 0.63 -9.51 37.07
CA ALA A 285 0.17 -10.00 38.36
C ALA A 285 0.02 -11.54 38.38
N SER A 286 -0.44 -12.16 37.28
CA SER A 286 -0.54 -13.61 37.15
C SER A 286 0.83 -14.32 37.14
N GLU A 287 1.88 -13.62 36.68
CA GLU A 287 3.28 -14.05 36.70
C GLU A 287 3.98 -13.76 38.05
N ASN A 288 3.27 -13.13 39.00
CA ASN A 288 3.75 -12.59 40.28
C ASN A 288 4.67 -11.36 40.19
N ASP A 289 4.69 -10.65 39.06
CA ASP A 289 5.35 -9.34 38.94
C ASP A 289 4.43 -8.21 39.43
N TRP A 290 4.14 -8.24 40.73
CA TRP A 290 3.23 -7.30 41.39
C TRP A 290 3.73 -5.85 41.37
N CYS A 291 5.04 -5.65 41.36
CA CYS A 291 5.66 -4.32 41.32
C CYS A 291 5.45 -3.63 39.96
N ASN A 292 5.62 -4.35 38.84
CA ASN A 292 5.30 -3.79 37.53
C ASN A 292 3.79 -3.71 37.28
N ALA A 293 3.00 -4.68 37.77
CA ALA A 293 1.54 -4.61 37.71
C ALA A 293 0.97 -3.35 38.41
N HIS A 294 1.52 -2.98 39.57
CA HIS A 294 1.16 -1.74 40.27
C HIS A 294 1.30 -0.50 39.38
N ASN A 295 2.42 -0.35 38.67
CA ASN A 295 2.69 0.79 37.80
C ASN A 295 1.63 0.92 36.70
N TYR A 296 1.22 -0.20 36.09
CA TYR A 296 0.20 -0.20 35.04
C TYR A 296 -1.23 0.03 35.56
N TYR A 297 -1.59 -0.48 36.75
CA TYR A 297 -2.85 -0.09 37.39
C TYR A 297 -2.87 1.43 37.70
N GLN A 298 -1.75 2.00 38.14
CA GLN A 298 -1.63 3.44 38.37
C GLN A 298 -1.74 4.23 37.05
N ALA A 299 -1.12 3.76 35.97
CA ALA A 299 -1.27 4.34 34.64
C ALA A 299 -2.74 4.34 34.18
N ALA A 300 -3.45 3.23 34.32
CA ALA A 300 -4.90 3.14 34.05
C ALA A 300 -5.71 4.14 34.88
N ASN A 301 -5.40 4.28 36.17
CA ASN A 301 -6.10 5.20 37.09
C ASN A 301 -5.80 6.67 36.76
N ASN A 302 -4.63 7.00 36.21
CA ASN A 302 -4.31 8.33 35.73
C ASN A 302 -5.09 8.72 34.46
N ILE A 303 -5.42 7.75 33.59
CA ILE A 303 -6.27 7.97 32.41
C ILE A 303 -7.74 8.14 32.82
N MET A 304 -8.27 7.23 33.64
CA MET A 304 -9.67 7.28 34.08
C MET A 304 -9.82 6.72 35.51
N PRO A 305 -9.80 7.60 36.53
CA PRO A 305 -9.83 7.19 37.93
C PRO A 305 -11.06 6.36 38.31
N SER A 306 -10.88 5.33 39.13
CA SER A 306 -12.02 4.59 39.70
C SER A 306 -11.71 3.91 41.04
N PRO A 307 -12.68 3.81 41.97
CA PRO A 307 -12.48 3.14 43.26
C PRO A 307 -12.03 1.67 43.15
N THR A 308 -12.38 0.99 42.04
CA THR A 308 -11.91 -0.37 41.76
C THR A 308 -10.40 -0.39 41.49
N LEU A 309 -9.88 0.58 40.73
CA LEU A 309 -8.45 0.73 40.46
C LEU A 309 -7.69 1.13 41.73
N ASP A 310 -8.23 2.02 42.57
CA ASP A 310 -7.61 2.39 43.85
C ASP A 310 -7.38 1.17 44.76
N ASN A 311 -8.33 0.23 44.78
CA ASN A 311 -8.18 -1.05 45.49
C ASN A 311 -7.12 -1.96 44.84
N LEU A 312 -7.14 -2.13 43.51
CA LEU A 312 -6.16 -2.94 42.77
C LEU A 312 -4.72 -2.41 42.95
N ILE A 313 -4.55 -1.09 42.93
CA ILE A 313 -3.29 -0.40 43.24
C ILE A 313 -2.83 -0.74 44.66
N THR A 314 -3.72 -0.64 45.64
CA THR A 314 -3.40 -0.93 47.06
C THR A 314 -3.00 -2.39 47.26
N ASP A 315 -3.72 -3.33 46.66
CA ASP A 315 -3.43 -4.77 46.71
C ASP A 315 -2.12 -5.12 46.00
N ALA A 316 -1.80 -4.46 44.88
CA ALA A 316 -0.56 -4.68 44.14
C ALA A 316 0.66 -4.15 44.89
N VAL A 317 0.58 -2.98 45.52
CA VAL A 317 1.63 -2.44 46.41
C VAL A 317 1.89 -3.39 47.56
N ALA A 318 0.83 -3.82 48.26
CA ALA A 318 0.96 -4.73 49.41
C ALA A 318 1.69 -6.04 49.06
N LYS A 319 1.50 -6.57 47.84
CA LYS A 319 2.17 -7.79 47.34
C LYS A 319 3.56 -7.53 46.78
N CYS A 320 3.83 -6.34 46.24
CA CYS A 320 5.19 -5.93 45.83
C CYS A 320 6.13 -5.84 47.05
N ASP A 321 5.61 -5.39 48.20
CA ASP A 321 6.35 -5.28 49.46
C ASP A 321 6.50 -6.62 50.24
N GLU A 322 5.90 -7.73 49.77
CA GLU A 322 6.07 -9.02 50.43
C GLU A 322 7.49 -9.60 50.22
N PRO A 323 8.19 -10.05 51.30
CA PRO A 323 9.50 -10.65 51.15
C PRO A 323 9.41 -11.98 50.41
N ILE A 324 10.07 -12.06 49.23
CA ILE A 324 10.11 -13.23 48.35
C ILE A 324 10.31 -14.52 49.16
N GLN A 325 9.26 -15.36 49.24
CA GLN A 325 9.37 -16.66 49.88
C GLN A 325 10.19 -17.61 49.02
N THR A 326 11.49 -17.64 49.28
CA THR A 326 12.37 -18.69 48.78
C THR A 326 11.95 -20.04 49.35
N THR A 327 11.16 -20.80 48.58
CA THR A 327 10.88 -22.21 48.83
C THR A 327 12.18 -23.01 48.66
N GLY A 328 12.96 -23.09 49.75
CA GLY A 328 14.33 -23.55 49.71
C GLY A 328 14.50 -25.02 49.32
N LEU A 329 15.22 -25.25 48.22
CA LEU A 329 16.16 -26.38 48.16
C LEU A 329 17.43 -26.00 48.95
N PRO A 330 17.91 -26.83 49.88
CA PRO A 330 19.01 -26.45 50.77
C PRO A 330 20.38 -26.54 50.07
N GLY A 331 21.08 -25.40 49.95
CA GLY A 331 22.45 -25.36 49.41
C GLY A 331 22.98 -23.95 49.10
N THR A 332 23.34 -23.18 50.13
CA THR A 332 24.03 -21.87 50.02
C THR A 332 25.56 -22.04 50.12
N PRO A 333 26.38 -21.11 49.58
CA PRO A 333 26.63 -19.80 50.21
C PRO A 333 26.59 -18.59 49.25
N THR A 334 25.69 -17.63 49.49
CA THR A 334 25.99 -16.28 50.01
C THR A 334 27.15 -15.53 49.34
N VAL A 335 26.78 -14.59 48.45
CA VAL A 335 27.60 -13.40 48.11
C VAL A 335 26.94 -12.19 48.75
N HIS A 336 27.67 -11.49 49.62
CA HIS A 336 27.22 -10.21 50.17
C HIS A 336 27.15 -9.13 49.08
N ARG A 337 26.06 -8.35 49.06
CA ARG A 337 26.07 -6.98 48.54
C ARG A 337 25.71 -6.00 49.67
N ASN A 338 26.45 -4.91 49.71
CA ASN A 338 26.29 -3.74 50.58
C ASN A 338 27.02 -2.57 49.87
N PRO A 339 26.64 -1.31 50.06
CA PRO A 339 25.31 -0.78 50.36
C PRO A 339 24.89 0.34 49.37
N THR A 340 23.71 0.90 49.61
CA THR A 340 23.05 2.09 49.04
C THR A 340 23.96 3.19 48.45
N PRO A 341 23.67 3.69 47.23
CA PRO A 341 24.08 5.02 46.79
C PRO A 341 23.12 6.09 47.31
N THR A 342 23.70 7.09 47.98
CA THR A 342 23.09 8.30 48.55
C THR A 342 22.22 9.09 47.58
N ASN A 343 21.19 9.76 48.12
CA ASN A 343 20.37 10.78 47.45
C ASN A 343 21.16 11.67 46.46
N VAL A 344 20.71 11.68 45.20
CA VAL A 344 20.90 12.80 44.28
C VAL A 344 19.53 13.43 44.10
N SER A 345 19.43 14.73 44.35
CA SER A 345 18.19 15.50 44.18
C SER A 345 17.88 15.68 42.69
N THR A 346 16.90 14.94 42.18
CA THR A 346 16.27 15.24 40.91
C THR A 346 15.40 16.49 41.09
N GLU A 347 15.88 17.65 40.65
CA GLU A 347 15.03 18.83 40.51
C GLU A 347 13.98 18.54 39.44
N ILE A 348 12.72 18.43 39.87
CA ILE A 348 11.58 18.33 38.98
C ILE A 348 11.41 19.70 38.31
N PHE A 349 11.92 19.83 37.09
CA PHE A 349 11.55 20.94 36.21
C PHE A 349 10.07 20.78 35.86
N THR A 350 9.20 21.46 36.59
CA THR A 350 7.82 21.72 36.20
C THR A 350 7.82 22.84 35.14
N PRO A 351 7.49 22.58 33.87
CA PRO A 351 7.14 23.64 32.95
C PRO A 351 5.78 24.20 33.35
N THR A 352 5.77 25.34 34.02
CA THR A 352 4.56 26.13 34.26
C THR A 352 4.08 26.68 32.91
N LEU A 353 3.23 25.91 32.23
CA LEU A 353 2.47 26.41 31.09
C LEU A 353 1.34 27.30 31.61
N GLU A 354 1.61 28.60 31.69
CA GLU A 354 0.56 29.61 31.86
C GLU A 354 -0.45 29.50 30.71
N GLY A 355 -1.74 29.60 31.03
CA GLY A 355 -2.81 29.37 30.07
C GLY A 355 -2.90 30.47 29.01
N THR A 356 -2.34 30.22 27.83
CA THR A 356 -2.69 30.94 26.60
C THR A 356 -3.71 30.13 25.81
N SER A 357 -4.97 30.57 25.82
CA SER A 357 -6.04 29.99 25.02
C SER A 357 -5.72 30.04 23.52
N ILE A 358 -5.66 28.88 22.87
CA ILE A 358 -5.61 28.79 21.40
C ILE A 358 -6.95 29.36 20.87
N PRO A 359 -6.94 30.41 20.02
CA PRO A 359 -8.17 30.97 19.49
C PRO A 359 -8.77 30.04 18.43
N THR A 360 -9.97 29.53 18.69
CA THR A 360 -10.79 28.83 17.69
C THR A 360 -11.00 29.73 16.47
N PRO A 361 -10.67 29.30 15.23
CA PRO A 361 -10.94 30.11 14.04
C PRO A 361 -12.45 30.19 13.81
N LYS A 362 -13.06 31.34 14.11
CA LYS A 362 -14.40 31.67 13.61
C LYS A 362 -14.27 32.13 12.16
N LEU A 363 -14.82 31.36 11.21
CA LEU A 363 -15.01 31.84 9.84
C LEU A 363 -15.77 33.17 9.88
N THR A 364 -15.16 34.21 9.31
CA THR A 364 -15.80 35.51 9.12
C THR A 364 -15.47 36.01 7.72
N SER A 365 -16.51 36.17 6.90
CA SER A 365 -16.60 36.85 5.59
C SER A 365 -15.31 37.12 4.79
N ILE A 366 -15.23 36.48 3.62
CA ILE A 366 -14.27 36.75 2.54
C ILE A 366 -14.28 38.25 2.17
N SER A 367 -13.19 38.98 2.48
CA SER A 367 -12.78 40.20 1.76
C SER A 367 -11.45 40.76 2.29
N ASN A 368 -10.34 40.32 1.69
CA ASN A 368 -9.31 41.20 1.16
C ASN A 368 -8.24 40.39 0.41
N VAL A 369 -7.96 40.80 -0.83
CA VAL A 369 -6.99 40.14 -1.70
C VAL A 369 -5.58 40.52 -1.25
N TYR A 370 -4.81 39.53 -0.81
CA TYR A 370 -3.35 39.63 -0.74
C TYR A 370 -2.77 38.99 -2.00
N THR A 371 -2.20 39.79 -2.90
CA THR A 371 -1.50 39.30 -4.08
C THR A 371 -0.06 38.92 -3.71
N PRO A 372 0.35 37.64 -3.74
CA PRO A 372 1.75 37.28 -3.65
C PRO A 372 2.48 37.67 -4.95
N SER A 373 3.72 38.16 -4.84
CA SER A 373 4.59 38.35 -6.00
C SER A 373 5.03 36.99 -6.57
N PRO A 374 5.15 36.84 -7.91
CA PRO A 374 5.55 35.59 -8.53
C PRO A 374 7.08 35.42 -8.47
N THR A 375 7.61 35.03 -7.30
CA THR A 375 9.00 34.52 -7.17
C THR A 375 9.21 33.81 -5.83
N ASP A 376 8.70 32.60 -5.70
CA ASP A 376 9.36 31.56 -4.89
C ASP A 376 9.04 30.18 -5.47
N THR A 377 9.88 29.73 -6.39
CA THR A 377 9.82 28.39 -6.97
C THR A 377 10.47 27.40 -6.02
N HIS A 378 9.72 26.38 -5.58
CA HIS A 378 10.21 25.20 -4.86
C HIS A 378 11.12 25.51 -3.66
N ALA A 379 10.52 25.55 -2.46
CA ALA A 379 11.28 25.29 -1.24
C ALA A 379 11.93 23.90 -1.35
N ASP A 380 13.27 23.85 -1.39
CA ASP A 380 14.06 22.63 -1.47
C ASP A 380 13.65 21.65 -0.34
N SER A 381 12.96 20.56 -0.70
CA SER A 381 12.97 19.36 0.14
C SER A 381 14.43 18.97 0.41
N PRO A 382 14.80 18.54 1.64
CA PRO A 382 16.18 18.17 1.94
C PRO A 382 16.65 17.08 0.96
N ARG A 383 17.61 17.44 0.09
CA ARG A 383 17.98 16.63 -1.08
C ARG A 383 18.31 15.20 -0.68
N ARG A 384 17.42 14.27 -1.02
CA ARG A 384 17.62 12.84 -0.78
C ARG A 384 18.84 12.38 -1.58
N ALA A 385 19.81 11.82 -0.88
CA ALA A 385 21.06 11.37 -1.48
C ALA A 385 21.03 9.87 -1.79
N GLY A 386 21.73 9.49 -2.86
CA GLY A 386 21.91 8.11 -3.25
C GLY A 386 20.86 7.58 -4.22
N ARG A 387 20.85 6.24 -4.34
CA ARG A 387 20.06 5.50 -5.33
C ARG A 387 19.40 4.29 -4.70
N ILE A 388 18.16 4.01 -5.10
CA ILE A 388 17.46 2.75 -4.74
C ILE A 388 17.55 1.80 -5.93
N PHE A 389 18.05 0.59 -5.67
CA PHE A 389 18.16 -0.50 -6.62
C PHE A 389 17.01 -1.48 -6.42
N PHE A 390 16.35 -1.87 -7.51
CA PHE A 390 15.25 -2.83 -7.52
C PHE A 390 15.26 -3.66 -8.80
N SER A 391 14.52 -4.78 -8.81
CA SER A 391 14.38 -5.62 -10.01
C SER A 391 13.10 -5.29 -10.77
N ARG A 392 13.16 -5.26 -12.11
CA ARG A 392 12.02 -5.12 -13.01
C ARG A 392 12.05 -6.22 -14.07
N PHE A 393 10.90 -6.77 -14.45
CA PHE A 393 10.83 -7.73 -15.56
C PHE A 393 10.74 -6.99 -16.90
N ASN A 394 11.60 -7.34 -17.85
CA ASN A 394 11.51 -6.83 -19.21
C ASN A 394 10.75 -7.85 -20.09
N PRO A 395 9.58 -7.49 -20.65
CA PRO A 395 8.76 -8.42 -21.45
C PRO A 395 9.38 -8.77 -22.81
N ASP A 396 10.22 -7.91 -23.38
CA ASP A 396 10.84 -8.11 -24.69
C ASP A 396 12.01 -9.09 -24.60
N SER A 397 12.90 -8.90 -23.62
CA SER A 397 14.02 -9.81 -23.37
C SER A 397 13.60 -11.08 -22.59
N ARG A 398 12.46 -11.02 -21.90
CA ARG A 398 11.98 -12.02 -20.91
C ARG A 398 12.96 -12.27 -19.76
N LEU A 399 13.84 -11.32 -19.50
CA LEU A 399 14.79 -11.36 -18.39
C LEU A 399 14.36 -10.37 -17.30
N TRP A 400 14.83 -10.64 -16.09
CA TRP A 400 14.82 -9.66 -15.01
C TRP A 400 16.04 -8.76 -15.14
N GLU A 401 15.82 -7.46 -15.05
CA GLU A 401 16.82 -6.40 -15.10
C GLU A 401 16.88 -5.72 -13.73
N ILE A 402 18.03 -5.12 -13.41
CA ILE A 402 18.17 -4.29 -12.21
C ILE A 402 18.11 -2.82 -12.63
N VAL A 403 17.26 -2.06 -11.95
CA VAL A 403 17.06 -0.62 -12.17
C VAL A 403 17.54 0.11 -10.92
N ALA A 404 18.23 1.23 -11.12
CA ALA A 404 18.60 2.16 -10.07
C ALA A 404 17.86 3.49 -10.29
N ILE A 405 17.04 3.92 -9.34
CA ILE A 405 16.44 5.26 -9.34
C ILE A 405 17.28 6.22 -8.50
N SER A 406 17.62 7.36 -9.07
CA SER A 406 18.30 8.48 -8.42
C SER A 406 17.32 9.31 -7.59
N LEU A 407 17.60 9.49 -6.30
CA LEU A 407 16.74 10.30 -5.42
C LEU A 407 17.03 11.81 -5.49
N HIS A 408 18.03 12.21 -6.28
CA HIS A 408 18.38 13.62 -6.49
C HIS A 408 17.53 14.27 -7.59
N ASP A 409 17.18 13.50 -8.63
CA ASP A 409 16.52 13.99 -9.85
C ASP A 409 15.45 13.04 -10.42
N GLY A 410 15.14 11.94 -9.72
CA GLY A 410 14.16 10.94 -10.16
C GLY A 410 14.60 10.08 -11.35
N SER A 411 15.85 10.23 -11.84
CA SER A 411 16.29 9.52 -13.05
C SER A 411 16.44 8.01 -12.82
N GLU A 412 15.88 7.21 -13.73
CA GLU A 412 16.10 5.77 -13.78
C GLU A 412 17.32 5.41 -14.63
N GLN A 413 18.15 4.49 -14.14
CA GLN A 413 19.22 3.84 -14.87
C GLN A 413 19.04 2.32 -14.84
N VAL A 414 18.89 1.69 -16.01
CA VAL A 414 19.01 0.23 -16.12
C VAL A 414 20.48 -0.16 -16.00
N MET A 415 20.78 -1.09 -15.09
CA MET A 415 22.12 -1.62 -14.89
C MET A 415 22.46 -2.64 -15.99
N PRO A 416 23.72 -2.75 -16.45
CA PRO A 416 24.10 -3.64 -17.55
C PRO A 416 24.25 -5.11 -17.11
N VAL A 417 23.33 -5.60 -16.28
CA VAL A 417 23.28 -6.94 -15.70
C VAL A 417 21.85 -7.46 -15.67
N ASN A 418 21.68 -8.77 -15.83
CA ASN A 418 20.37 -9.43 -15.82
C ASN A 418 20.22 -10.26 -14.54
N GLY A 419 19.31 -9.85 -13.65
CA GLY A 419 19.16 -10.49 -12.37
C GLY A 419 18.09 -9.92 -11.44
N LEU A 420 18.09 -10.49 -10.24
CA LEU A 420 17.10 -10.36 -9.19
C LEU A 420 17.76 -10.00 -7.85
N GLN A 421 16.97 -9.48 -6.92
CA GLN A 421 17.36 -9.25 -5.52
C GLN A 421 18.67 -8.44 -5.39
N PRO A 422 18.68 -7.19 -5.87
CA PRO A 422 19.86 -6.33 -5.78
C PRO A 422 20.20 -6.04 -4.31
N ALA A 423 21.49 -6.14 -4.00
CA ALA A 423 22.08 -5.65 -2.77
C ALA A 423 23.29 -4.81 -3.13
N VAL A 424 23.19 -3.49 -2.99
CA VAL A 424 24.32 -2.58 -3.15
C VAL A 424 25.01 -2.40 -1.80
N ASN A 425 26.34 -2.42 -1.77
CA ASN A 425 27.05 -2.09 -0.53
C ASN A 425 26.87 -0.59 -0.20
N ILE A 426 26.86 -0.23 1.08
CA ILE A 426 26.61 1.17 1.52
C ILE A 426 27.60 2.22 0.96
N THR A 427 28.71 1.78 0.36
CA THR A 427 29.64 2.67 -0.34
C THR A 427 29.23 3.03 -1.78
N GLY A 428 28.19 2.39 -2.33
CA GLY A 428 27.73 2.60 -3.71
C GLY A 428 28.68 2.02 -4.77
N LYS A 429 29.48 0.99 -4.42
CA LYS A 429 30.58 0.51 -5.28
C LYS A 429 30.39 -0.88 -5.86
N ASN A 430 29.78 -1.78 -5.09
CA ASN A 430 29.56 -3.17 -5.50
C ASN A 430 28.08 -3.48 -5.38
N LEU A 431 27.51 -4.09 -6.42
CA LEU A 431 26.13 -4.55 -6.50
C LEU A 431 26.15 -6.09 -6.58
N ALA A 432 25.77 -6.75 -5.48
CA ALA A 432 25.47 -8.18 -5.50
C ALA A 432 24.06 -8.41 -6.05
N TYR A 433 23.87 -9.50 -6.79
CA TYR A 433 22.58 -9.87 -7.35
C TYR A 433 22.49 -11.37 -7.69
N VAL A 434 21.28 -11.91 -7.78
CA VAL A 434 21.03 -13.28 -8.27
C VAL A 434 20.86 -13.27 -9.78
N SER A 435 21.69 -14.00 -10.52
CA SER A 435 21.60 -13.98 -12.00
C SER A 435 20.33 -14.67 -12.51
N SER A 436 19.64 -14.00 -13.44
CA SER A 436 18.50 -14.59 -14.14
C SER A 436 18.93 -15.53 -15.28
N ILE A 437 20.19 -15.44 -15.74
CA ILE A 437 20.73 -16.17 -16.90
C ILE A 437 20.95 -17.66 -16.58
N ASP A 438 20.40 -18.56 -17.39
CA ASP A 438 20.38 -20.01 -17.10
C ASP A 438 21.76 -20.67 -16.96
N ASN A 439 22.72 -20.32 -17.81
CA ASN A 439 24.08 -20.87 -17.71
C ASN A 439 24.96 -20.13 -16.68
N SER A 440 24.39 -19.17 -15.94
CA SER A 440 25.11 -18.28 -15.01
C SER A 440 24.48 -18.21 -13.62
N LYS A 441 23.66 -19.17 -13.21
CA LYS A 441 22.95 -19.15 -11.91
C LYS A 441 23.87 -18.96 -10.68
N GLY A 442 23.28 -18.47 -9.60
CA GLY A 442 23.97 -18.08 -8.37
C GLY A 442 24.15 -16.58 -8.26
N ILE A 443 24.91 -16.16 -7.25
CA ILE A 443 25.11 -14.76 -6.92
C ILE A 443 26.30 -14.20 -7.69
N HIS A 444 26.11 -13.05 -8.31
CA HIS A 444 27.13 -12.26 -9.00
C HIS A 444 27.36 -10.94 -8.27
N VAL A 445 28.53 -10.35 -8.48
CA VAL A 445 28.92 -9.04 -7.96
C VAL A 445 29.42 -8.16 -9.10
N TYR A 446 28.63 -7.13 -9.40
CA TYR A 446 28.96 -6.12 -10.38
C TYR A 446 29.64 -4.91 -9.72
N SER A 447 30.81 -4.53 -10.24
CA SER A 447 31.55 -3.34 -9.85
C SER A 447 31.00 -2.10 -10.55
N LEU A 448 30.38 -1.21 -9.78
CA LEU A 448 29.85 0.08 -10.25
C LEU A 448 30.96 1.09 -10.64
N ILE A 449 32.24 0.74 -10.40
CA ILE A 449 33.41 1.57 -10.77
C ILE A 449 34.11 1.04 -12.03
N SER A 450 34.39 -0.27 -12.10
CA SER A 450 35.15 -0.87 -13.21
C SER A 450 34.27 -1.47 -14.30
N GLY A 451 32.98 -1.72 -14.03
CA GLY A 451 32.07 -2.44 -14.92
C GLY A 451 32.35 -3.95 -15.01
N GLU A 452 33.21 -4.48 -14.14
CA GLU A 452 33.51 -5.91 -14.05
C GLU A 452 32.39 -6.66 -13.31
N ASP A 453 31.98 -7.81 -13.83
CA ASP A 453 30.96 -8.67 -13.23
C ASP A 453 31.57 -10.02 -12.83
N THR A 454 31.50 -10.36 -11.54
CA THR A 454 32.14 -11.54 -10.98
C THR A 454 31.09 -12.52 -10.43
N ARG A 455 31.10 -13.76 -10.93
CA ARG A 455 30.28 -14.84 -10.37
C ARG A 455 30.84 -15.27 -9.01
N ALA A 456 30.22 -14.80 -7.93
CA ALA A 456 30.65 -15.04 -6.57
C ALA A 456 30.17 -16.40 -6.01
N THR A 457 29.02 -16.91 -6.46
CA THR A 457 28.56 -18.27 -6.15
C THR A 457 28.01 -19.01 -7.37
N THR A 458 27.84 -20.33 -7.23
CA THR A 458 27.53 -21.23 -8.35
C THR A 458 26.22 -22.01 -8.23
N PHE A 459 25.61 -22.10 -7.04
CA PHE A 459 24.36 -22.83 -6.85
C PHE A 459 23.15 -21.97 -7.24
N SER A 460 22.15 -22.59 -7.86
CA SER A 460 20.87 -21.95 -8.21
C SER A 460 20.03 -21.54 -7.00
N GLU A 461 20.28 -22.17 -5.86
CA GLU A 461 19.59 -22.01 -4.60
C GLU A 461 20.14 -20.84 -3.78
N ASP A 462 21.30 -20.28 -4.14
CA ASP A 462 21.93 -19.15 -3.46
C ASP A 462 21.20 -17.84 -3.82
N ILE A 463 20.51 -17.25 -2.83
CA ILE A 463 19.66 -16.07 -3.00
C ILE A 463 19.78 -15.07 -1.84
N LEU A 464 19.17 -13.89 -2.00
CA LEU A 464 19.07 -12.85 -0.97
C LEU A 464 20.45 -12.43 -0.41
N PRO A 465 21.38 -11.94 -1.26
CA PRO A 465 22.67 -11.42 -0.81
C PRO A 465 22.49 -10.15 0.03
N ASN A 466 23.36 -9.90 1.00
CA ASN A 466 23.46 -8.62 1.72
C ASN A 466 24.86 -8.39 2.30
N TRP A 467 25.25 -7.13 2.47
CA TRP A 467 26.63 -6.70 2.69
C TRP A 467 26.88 -6.12 4.07
N GLY A 468 28.04 -6.43 4.66
CA GLY A 468 28.62 -5.59 5.70
C GLY A 468 29.34 -4.36 5.12
N LYS A 469 29.39 -3.26 5.87
CA LYS A 469 29.95 -1.97 5.40
C LYS A 469 31.46 -2.08 5.12
N GLY A 470 31.84 -1.68 3.90
CA GLY A 470 33.22 -1.73 3.43
C GLY A 470 33.79 -3.15 3.25
N SER A 471 32.95 -4.18 3.29
CA SER A 471 33.38 -5.57 3.25
C SER A 471 33.64 -6.08 1.83
N LEU A 472 34.54 -7.06 1.73
CA LEU A 472 34.60 -8.00 0.60
C LEU A 472 33.72 -9.23 0.85
N GLU A 473 33.04 -9.31 1.99
CA GLU A 473 32.15 -10.42 2.36
C GLU A 473 30.68 -10.00 2.25
N PHE A 474 29.84 -10.96 1.88
CA PHE A 474 28.39 -10.84 1.92
C PHE A 474 27.76 -12.11 2.50
N ALA A 475 26.61 -11.96 3.15
CA ALA A 475 25.78 -13.05 3.60
C ALA A 475 24.72 -13.36 2.54
N PHE A 476 24.31 -14.63 2.43
CA PHE A 476 23.22 -15.05 1.56
C PHE A 476 22.51 -16.28 2.12
N ALA A 477 21.29 -16.57 1.65
CA ALA A 477 20.53 -17.75 2.03
C ALA A 477 20.60 -18.82 0.93
N SER A 478 20.63 -20.10 1.30
CA SER A 478 20.64 -21.22 0.34
C SER A 478 19.94 -22.47 0.89
N GLN A 479 19.41 -23.31 -0.01
CA GLN A 479 18.84 -24.64 0.29
C GLN A 479 19.70 -25.79 -0.24
N ARG A 480 20.95 -25.50 -0.66
CA ARG A 480 21.86 -26.44 -1.33
C ARG A 480 22.25 -27.69 -0.52
N SER A 481 21.99 -27.72 0.79
CA SER A 481 22.31 -28.83 1.70
C SER A 481 21.48 -30.10 1.49
N GLY A 482 20.51 -30.09 0.57
CA GLY A 482 19.74 -31.28 0.15
C GLY A 482 18.63 -31.72 1.10
N ASP A 483 18.68 -31.31 2.37
CA ASP A 483 17.60 -31.45 3.35
C ASP A 483 16.46 -30.42 3.17
N ARG A 484 16.61 -29.50 2.20
CA ARG A 484 15.71 -28.40 1.83
C ARG A 484 15.50 -27.36 2.95
N ARG A 485 16.31 -27.34 4.00
CA ARG A 485 16.27 -26.24 4.98
C ARG A 485 17.02 -25.02 4.42
N TRP A 486 16.56 -23.84 4.82
CA TRP A 486 17.27 -22.60 4.54
C TRP A 486 18.44 -22.46 5.50
N GLU A 487 19.64 -22.28 4.96
CA GLU A 487 20.86 -21.97 5.70
C GLU A 487 21.45 -20.65 5.24
N ILE A 488 22.00 -19.89 6.18
CA ILE A 488 22.78 -18.68 5.91
C ILE A 488 24.23 -19.07 5.66
N PHE A 489 24.83 -18.51 4.61
CA PHE A 489 26.22 -18.65 4.25
C PHE A 489 26.91 -17.29 4.17
N ILE A 490 28.21 -17.24 4.48
CA ILE A 490 29.08 -16.09 4.27
C ILE A 490 30.05 -16.41 3.12
N GLY A 491 30.06 -15.58 2.07
CA GLY A 491 30.93 -15.71 0.90
C GLY A 491 31.71 -14.43 0.60
N PHE A 492 32.63 -14.50 -0.37
CA PHE A 492 33.49 -13.39 -0.79
C PHE A 492 33.10 -12.83 -2.16
N SER A 493 33.19 -11.52 -2.31
CA SER A 493 32.76 -10.76 -3.49
C SER A 493 33.55 -11.04 -4.76
N ASP A 494 34.77 -11.56 -4.61
CA ASP A 494 35.63 -11.96 -5.73
C ASP A 494 35.46 -13.44 -6.13
N GLY A 495 34.51 -14.15 -5.50
CA GLY A 495 34.24 -15.57 -5.72
C GLY A 495 35.37 -16.51 -5.28
N LYS A 496 36.35 -16.03 -4.51
CA LYS A 496 37.47 -16.86 -4.05
C LYS A 496 37.21 -17.44 -2.66
N GLY A 497 37.37 -18.75 -2.56
CA GLY A 497 37.13 -19.51 -1.32
C GLY A 497 35.68 -20.00 -1.21
N ASP A 498 35.51 -21.13 -0.54
CA ASP A 498 34.20 -21.77 -0.38
C ASP A 498 33.33 -21.00 0.65
N PRO A 499 32.08 -20.64 0.32
CA PRO A 499 31.21 -19.95 1.27
C PRO A 499 30.90 -20.81 2.50
N THR A 500 31.09 -20.25 3.69
CA THR A 500 30.98 -20.96 4.97
C THR A 500 29.58 -20.87 5.57
N PRO A 501 29.01 -21.97 6.10
CA PRO A 501 27.70 -21.95 6.75
C PRO A 501 27.77 -21.24 8.11
N LEU A 502 26.74 -20.44 8.40
CA LEU A 502 26.55 -19.74 9.68
C LEU A 502 25.51 -20.43 10.56
N GLY A 503 24.41 -20.94 9.97
CA GLY A 503 23.31 -21.57 10.68
C GLY A 503 22.00 -21.59 9.88
N ALA A 504 20.97 -22.23 10.44
CA ALA A 504 19.65 -22.28 9.82
C ALA A 504 18.97 -20.90 9.87
N GLY A 505 18.44 -20.45 8.73
CA GLY A 505 17.80 -19.14 8.60
C GLY A 505 17.69 -18.65 7.16
N ARG A 506 17.02 -17.52 6.96
CA ARG A 506 16.78 -16.87 5.66
C ARG A 506 16.85 -15.35 5.78
N THR A 507 16.85 -14.65 4.64
CA THR A 507 16.90 -13.17 4.54
C THR A 507 17.97 -12.58 5.48
N PRO A 508 19.26 -12.92 5.28
CA PRO A 508 20.30 -12.38 6.15
C PRO A 508 20.54 -10.91 5.83
N ASP A 509 21.00 -10.18 6.82
CA ASP A 509 21.72 -8.92 6.64
C ASP A 509 22.90 -8.84 7.60
N MET A 510 23.91 -8.07 7.23
CA MET A 510 25.18 -7.97 7.95
C MET A 510 25.37 -6.58 8.54
N SER A 511 25.69 -6.55 9.83
CA SER A 511 26.09 -5.32 10.51
C SER A 511 27.23 -4.61 9.78
N SER A 512 27.23 -3.29 9.88
CA SER A 512 28.25 -2.41 9.31
C SER A 512 29.66 -2.78 9.78
N ASN A 513 29.81 -3.17 11.04
CA ASN A 513 31.12 -3.61 11.57
C ASN A 513 31.52 -5.05 11.17
N ASN A 514 30.73 -5.76 10.36
CA ASN A 514 30.91 -7.15 9.93
C ASN A 514 30.82 -8.24 11.03
N THR A 515 30.57 -7.90 12.30
CA THR A 515 30.65 -8.87 13.42
C THR A 515 29.37 -9.65 13.67
N LEU A 516 28.21 -9.04 13.38
CA LEU A 516 26.86 -9.59 13.58
C LEU A 516 26.14 -9.81 12.25
N VAL A 517 25.32 -10.86 12.22
CA VAL A 517 24.39 -11.16 11.14
C VAL A 517 22.99 -11.29 11.74
N ALA A 518 22.03 -10.55 11.18
CA ALA A 518 20.61 -10.67 11.50
C ALA A 518 19.93 -11.51 10.42
N TYR A 519 18.97 -12.35 10.79
CA TYR A 519 18.28 -13.24 9.85
C TYR A 519 16.91 -13.66 10.38
N GLN A 520 16.00 -14.04 9.48
CA GLN A 520 14.80 -14.78 9.84
C GLN A 520 15.21 -16.21 10.23
N GLY A 521 14.84 -16.67 11.42
CA GLY A 521 15.30 -17.97 11.92
C GLY A 521 14.38 -18.59 12.97
N THR A 522 14.89 -19.67 13.56
CA THR A 522 14.29 -20.44 14.65
C THR A 522 15.38 -20.83 15.66
N ASP A 523 14.99 -21.36 16.82
CA ASP A 523 15.93 -21.93 17.78
C ASP A 523 16.58 -23.23 17.27
N MET A 524 17.54 -23.78 18.04
CA MET A 524 18.24 -25.02 17.67
C MET A 524 17.33 -26.25 17.55
N GLN A 525 16.09 -26.19 18.05
CA GLN A 525 15.10 -27.26 17.93
C GLN A 525 14.14 -27.03 16.74
N GLY A 526 14.28 -25.90 16.03
CA GLY A 526 13.41 -25.51 14.92
C GLY A 526 12.11 -24.83 15.35
N ASN A 527 11.97 -24.46 16.63
CA ASN A 527 10.81 -23.76 17.18
C ASN A 527 11.07 -22.25 17.29
N ASN A 528 10.11 -21.50 17.82
CA ASN A 528 10.28 -20.07 18.15
C ASN A 528 10.71 -19.19 16.96
N PRO A 529 9.94 -19.15 15.86
CA PRO A 529 10.24 -18.29 14.70
C PRO A 529 10.36 -16.81 15.07
N GLY A 530 11.24 -16.08 14.36
CA GLY A 530 11.36 -14.62 14.47
C GLY A 530 12.66 -14.10 13.86
N ILE A 531 13.01 -12.85 14.20
CA ILE A 531 14.34 -12.29 13.89
C ILE A 531 15.35 -12.79 14.92
N TYR A 532 16.45 -13.34 14.42
CA TYR A 532 17.62 -13.73 15.21
C TYR A 532 18.82 -12.87 14.82
N ILE A 533 19.69 -12.62 15.79
CA ILE A 533 21.02 -12.03 15.58
C ILE A 533 22.08 -13.01 16.07
N SER A 534 23.18 -13.16 15.31
CA SER A 534 24.27 -14.08 15.66
C SER A 534 25.63 -13.44 15.43
N THR A 535 26.54 -13.63 16.39
CA THR A 535 27.99 -13.46 16.16
C THR A 535 28.47 -14.64 15.34
N ARG A 536 29.29 -14.40 14.30
CA ARG A 536 29.81 -15.42 13.37
C ARG A 536 30.43 -16.66 14.07
N GLY A 537 29.61 -17.67 14.40
CA GLY A 537 30.07 -18.99 14.85
C GLY A 537 29.68 -19.49 16.26
N SER A 538 28.64 -18.99 16.95
CA SER A 538 27.87 -19.85 17.93
C SER A 538 26.71 -19.18 18.69
N ASN A 539 26.78 -17.90 19.03
CA ASN A 539 25.79 -17.28 19.92
C ASN A 539 24.67 -16.58 19.13
N SER A 540 23.55 -17.27 18.94
CA SER A 540 22.31 -16.67 18.41
C SER A 540 21.39 -16.18 19.53
N GLN A 541 20.87 -14.96 19.39
CA GLN A 541 19.86 -14.36 20.25
C GLN A 541 18.60 -14.10 19.41
N ARG A 542 17.44 -14.53 19.91
CA ARG A 542 16.13 -14.15 19.35
C ARG A 542 15.83 -12.70 19.77
N LEU A 543 15.45 -11.86 18.82
CA LEU A 543 15.08 -10.47 19.07
C LEU A 543 13.57 -10.26 19.06
N THR A 544 12.83 -10.96 18.17
CA THR A 544 11.38 -10.79 18.01
C THR A 544 10.62 -12.10 18.17
N THR A 545 9.33 -12.01 18.51
CA THR A 545 8.45 -13.15 18.79
C THR A 545 7.45 -13.47 17.68
N GLY A 546 7.30 -12.60 16.67
CA GLY A 546 6.29 -12.75 15.61
C GLY A 546 6.63 -13.88 14.64
N GLU A 547 5.68 -14.79 14.41
CA GLU A 547 5.89 -15.98 13.56
C GLU A 547 6.19 -15.65 12.10
N SER A 548 5.77 -14.47 11.67
CA SER A 548 5.88 -13.96 10.30
C SER A 548 7.06 -13.00 10.10
N ASP A 549 7.80 -12.64 11.16
CA ASP A 549 8.85 -11.64 11.12
C ASP A 549 10.00 -12.06 10.18
N ARG A 550 10.42 -11.14 9.30
CA ARG A 550 11.46 -11.42 8.29
C ARG A 550 12.10 -10.16 7.69
N SER A 551 13.02 -10.37 6.75
CA SER A 551 13.75 -9.32 6.04
C SER A 551 14.38 -8.28 6.98
N PRO A 552 15.15 -8.72 8.01
CA PRO A 552 15.87 -7.80 8.88
C PRO A 552 16.96 -7.07 8.09
N MET A 553 17.11 -5.77 8.33
CA MET A 553 18.15 -4.90 7.80
C MET A 553 18.72 -4.01 8.91
N PHE A 554 20.02 -4.06 9.13
CA PHE A 554 20.72 -3.18 10.05
C PHE A 554 20.71 -1.73 9.56
N SER A 555 20.46 -0.82 10.49
CA SER A 555 20.73 0.61 10.33
C SER A 555 22.24 0.87 10.08
N PRO A 556 22.62 1.94 9.34
CA PRO A 556 24.03 2.26 9.05
C PRO A 556 24.98 2.51 10.23
N ASN A 557 24.41 2.58 11.44
CA ASN A 557 25.08 2.77 12.73
C ASN A 557 25.00 1.53 13.65
N ASP A 558 24.43 0.42 13.17
CA ASP A 558 24.19 -0.85 13.88
C ASP A 558 23.31 -0.73 15.15
N GLY A 559 22.61 0.40 15.37
CA GLY A 559 21.81 0.64 16.58
C GLY A 559 20.42 -0.01 16.57
N PHE A 560 19.82 -0.09 15.38
CA PHE A 560 18.50 -0.68 15.13
C PHE A 560 18.54 -1.68 13.96
N ILE A 561 17.58 -2.60 13.96
CA ILE A 561 17.24 -3.47 12.84
C ILE A 561 15.82 -3.10 12.38
N ALA A 562 15.66 -2.77 11.10
CA ALA A 562 14.35 -2.69 10.45
C ALA A 562 13.94 -4.09 9.98
N TYR A 563 12.68 -4.47 10.13
CA TYR A 563 12.16 -5.75 9.67
C TYR A 563 10.70 -5.60 9.24
N MET A 564 10.12 -6.61 8.58
CA MET A 564 8.69 -6.63 8.28
C MET A 564 7.96 -7.69 9.12
N SER A 565 6.78 -7.34 9.61
CA SER A 565 5.94 -8.18 10.50
C SER A 565 4.48 -8.12 10.08
N THR A 566 3.68 -9.10 10.53
CA THR A 566 2.20 -9.07 10.44
C THR A 566 1.52 -8.82 11.79
N ASN A 567 2.25 -8.40 12.82
CA ASN A 567 1.67 -8.25 14.16
C ASN A 567 0.52 -7.24 14.16
N SER A 568 0.61 -6.14 13.39
CA SER A 568 -0.46 -5.17 13.11
C SER A 568 -1.58 -5.66 12.17
N GLY A 569 -1.60 -6.94 11.79
CA GLY A 569 -2.64 -7.58 10.96
C GLY A 569 -2.57 -7.31 9.45
N ASN A 570 -1.62 -6.52 8.99
CA ASN A 570 -1.11 -6.45 7.61
C ASN A 570 0.42 -6.51 7.65
N TRP A 571 1.09 -6.64 6.51
CA TRP A 571 2.54 -6.44 6.50
C TRP A 571 2.83 -4.96 6.80
N ASP A 572 3.69 -4.73 7.79
CA ASP A 572 4.22 -3.42 8.14
C ASP A 572 5.73 -3.49 8.37
N VAL A 573 6.40 -2.35 8.25
CA VAL A 573 7.80 -2.15 8.63
C VAL A 573 7.88 -1.73 10.10
N TRP A 574 8.74 -2.42 10.84
CA TRP A 574 9.00 -2.23 12.27
C TRP A 574 10.51 -2.03 12.51
N LEU A 575 10.85 -1.30 13.56
CA LEU A 575 12.20 -1.26 14.12
C LEU A 575 12.29 -2.04 15.42
N ILE A 576 13.43 -2.65 15.68
CA ILE A 576 13.82 -3.14 17.01
C ILE A 576 15.27 -2.72 17.32
N PRO A 577 15.60 -2.33 18.56
CA PRO A 577 16.99 -2.07 18.93
C PRO A 577 17.84 -3.34 18.75
N THR A 578 19.07 -3.19 18.26
CA THR A 578 19.99 -4.33 18.02
C THR A 578 20.32 -5.13 19.29
N GLN A 579 20.18 -4.52 20.46
CA GLN A 579 20.37 -5.16 21.77
C GLN A 579 19.12 -5.94 22.26
N GLY A 580 18.01 -5.89 21.52
CA GLY A 580 16.68 -6.27 21.99
C GLY A 580 15.98 -5.13 22.73
N GLY A 581 14.68 -5.27 22.95
CA GLY A 581 13.82 -4.26 23.57
C GLY A 581 12.42 -4.28 22.96
N LEU A 582 11.64 -3.24 23.24
CA LEU A 582 10.33 -3.05 22.59
C LEU A 582 10.53 -2.68 21.11
N PRO A 583 9.81 -3.33 20.18
CA PRO A 583 9.78 -2.93 18.78
C PRO A 583 8.84 -1.73 18.59
N THR A 584 9.11 -0.93 17.56
CA THR A 584 8.33 0.26 17.18
C THR A 584 7.83 0.09 15.75
N GLN A 585 6.53 0.24 15.53
CA GLN A 585 5.92 0.24 14.19
C GLN A 585 6.25 1.56 13.47
N ILE A 586 6.70 1.49 12.21
CA ILE A 586 7.08 2.68 11.41
C ILE A 586 6.05 2.99 10.33
N THR A 587 5.54 1.96 9.66
CA THR A 587 4.43 2.11 8.71
C THR A 587 3.11 1.75 9.38
N LEU A 588 2.08 2.53 9.09
CA LEU A 588 0.77 2.43 9.75
C LEU A 588 -0.37 2.26 8.74
N HIS A 589 -0.07 2.39 7.44
CA HIS A 589 -1.06 2.34 6.38
C HIS A 589 -1.71 0.94 6.34
N PRO A 590 -3.02 0.80 6.09
CA PRO A 590 -3.72 -0.49 6.13
C PRO A 590 -3.29 -1.52 5.07
N SER A 591 -2.33 -1.19 4.21
CA SER A 591 -1.83 -1.97 3.08
C SER A 591 -0.58 -2.77 3.46
N ASN A 592 -0.05 -3.56 2.54
CA ASN A 592 1.12 -4.38 2.80
C ASN A 592 2.41 -3.58 2.55
N ASP A 593 3.07 -3.18 3.63
CA ASP A 593 4.36 -2.50 3.62
C ASP A 593 5.47 -3.49 4.03
N GLY A 594 6.58 -3.56 3.28
CA GLY A 594 7.63 -4.53 3.58
C GLY A 594 8.87 -4.44 2.70
N LEU A 595 9.77 -5.43 2.84
CA LEU A 595 11.10 -5.43 2.22
C LEU A 595 11.88 -4.11 2.49
N PRO A 596 12.05 -3.70 3.76
CA PRO A 596 12.69 -2.42 4.07
C PRO A 596 14.16 -2.40 3.65
N THR A 597 14.70 -1.21 3.40
CA THR A 597 16.14 -0.93 3.26
C THR A 597 16.47 0.47 3.76
N TRP A 598 17.62 0.64 4.40
CA TRP A 598 18.00 1.91 5.03
C TRP A 598 18.66 2.88 4.06
N SER A 599 18.28 4.16 4.18
CA SER A 599 19.08 5.28 3.67
C SER A 599 20.54 5.20 4.14
N PRO A 600 21.55 5.57 3.32
CA PRO A 600 22.96 5.54 3.72
C PRO A 600 23.38 6.50 4.84
N ASP A 601 22.47 7.36 5.32
CA ASP A 601 22.62 8.23 6.48
C ASP A 601 21.81 7.75 7.72
N GLY A 602 20.88 6.80 7.54
CA GLY A 602 20.06 6.23 8.60
C GLY A 602 18.84 7.08 9.00
N THR A 603 18.51 8.12 8.25
CA THR A 603 17.39 9.04 8.57
C THR A 603 16.03 8.59 8.02
N GLN A 604 16.05 7.73 7.00
CA GLN A 604 14.89 7.27 6.23
C GLN A 604 14.98 5.77 5.93
N LEU A 605 13.83 5.16 5.67
CA LEU A 605 13.67 3.80 5.18
C LEU A 605 12.98 3.85 3.81
N ALA A 606 13.50 3.10 2.84
CA ALA A 606 12.75 2.74 1.65
C ALA A 606 12.11 1.36 1.85
N PHE A 607 10.92 1.15 1.30
CA PHE A 607 10.17 -0.09 1.41
C PHE A 607 9.22 -0.25 0.22
N VAL A 608 8.65 -1.44 0.06
CA VAL A 608 7.65 -1.76 -0.96
C VAL A 608 6.25 -1.69 -0.34
N SER A 609 5.29 -1.08 -1.03
CA SER A 609 3.88 -0.98 -0.61
C SER A 609 2.90 -1.26 -1.76
N ASP A 610 1.73 -1.84 -1.46
CA ASP A 610 0.59 -1.98 -2.38
C ASP A 610 -0.54 -0.94 -2.14
N ARG A 611 -0.26 0.16 -1.42
CA ARG A 611 -1.25 1.18 -1.03
C ARG A 611 -2.07 1.82 -2.15
N ASP A 612 -1.47 2.03 -3.32
CA ASP A 612 -2.15 2.60 -4.49
C ASP A 612 -2.97 1.56 -5.29
N GLY A 613 -3.09 0.32 -4.79
CA GLY A 613 -3.64 -0.81 -5.54
C GLY A 613 -2.65 -1.45 -6.54
N SER A 614 -1.44 -0.89 -6.65
CA SER A 614 -0.28 -1.51 -7.30
C SER A 614 0.95 -1.42 -6.42
N TRP A 615 1.85 -2.39 -6.57
CA TRP A 615 3.15 -2.36 -5.90
C TRP A 615 3.98 -1.16 -6.36
N GLY A 616 4.55 -0.45 -5.39
CA GLY A 616 5.50 0.64 -5.61
C GLY A 616 6.57 0.68 -4.52
N ILE A 617 7.61 1.48 -4.74
CA ILE A 617 8.66 1.76 -3.75
C ILE A 617 8.37 3.12 -3.12
N TYR A 618 8.40 3.17 -1.80
CA TYR A 618 8.06 4.33 -0.97
C TYR A 618 9.22 4.64 -0.01
N ILE A 619 9.30 5.88 0.45
CA ILE A 619 10.23 6.32 1.49
C ILE A 619 9.46 6.92 2.66
N VAL A 620 9.82 6.52 3.88
CA VAL A 620 9.33 7.08 5.16
C VAL A 620 10.51 7.53 6.02
N ASN A 621 10.28 8.47 6.94
CA ASN A 621 11.28 8.80 7.96
C ASN A 621 11.53 7.59 8.88
N ALA A 622 12.74 7.43 9.40
CA ALA A 622 13.07 6.37 10.35
C ALA A 622 12.25 6.43 11.67
N ASN A 623 11.66 7.59 11.97
CA ASN A 623 10.75 7.80 13.10
C ASN A 623 9.26 7.59 12.74
N GLY A 624 8.92 7.15 11.52
CA GLY A 624 7.53 6.97 11.05
C GLY A 624 6.95 8.19 10.33
N GLY A 625 5.63 8.28 10.28
CA GLY A 625 4.86 9.33 9.59
C GLY A 625 4.42 8.95 8.16
N MET A 626 4.01 9.95 7.37
CA MET A 626 3.59 9.75 5.99
C MET A 626 4.77 9.24 5.14
N ALA A 627 4.49 8.29 4.24
CA ALA A 627 5.48 7.82 3.27
C ALA A 627 5.18 8.33 1.86
N GLU A 628 6.23 8.71 1.15
CA GLU A 628 6.17 9.28 -0.20
C GLU A 628 6.51 8.22 -1.25
N LYS A 629 5.76 8.16 -2.36
CA LYS A 629 6.01 7.23 -3.46
C LYS A 629 7.17 7.70 -4.33
N MET A 630 8.13 6.81 -4.60
CA MET A 630 9.25 7.07 -5.49
C MET A 630 9.01 6.58 -6.92
N VAL A 631 8.54 5.34 -7.07
CA VAL A 631 8.38 4.68 -8.37
C VAL A 631 7.43 3.48 -8.26
N ASP A 632 6.74 3.13 -9.34
CA ASP A 632 5.98 1.88 -9.43
C ASP A 632 6.92 0.66 -9.54
N TRP A 633 6.53 -0.46 -8.94
CA TRP A 633 7.31 -1.68 -8.89
C TRP A 633 6.55 -2.86 -9.53
N ASP A 634 6.70 -3.03 -10.83
CA ASP A 634 6.01 -4.09 -11.57
C ASP A 634 6.52 -5.49 -11.19
N MET A 635 5.63 -6.24 -10.52
CA MET A 635 5.82 -7.61 -10.06
C MET A 635 4.88 -8.61 -10.73
N THR A 636 4.25 -8.25 -11.86
CA THR A 636 3.21 -9.06 -12.53
C THR A 636 3.60 -10.49 -12.89
N ASN A 637 4.89 -10.77 -13.10
CA ASN A 637 5.40 -12.11 -13.48
C ASN A 637 6.08 -12.87 -12.33
N ARG A 638 5.57 -12.76 -11.09
CA ARG A 638 6.21 -13.33 -9.90
C ARG A 638 5.23 -14.06 -8.98
N GLU A 639 5.62 -15.24 -8.50
CA GLU A 639 4.81 -16.06 -7.59
C GLU A 639 4.57 -15.41 -6.21
N SER A 640 5.49 -14.55 -5.76
CA SER A 640 5.33 -13.78 -4.52
C SER A 640 6.27 -12.58 -4.45
N TRP A 641 5.76 -11.42 -4.02
CA TRP A 641 6.60 -10.24 -3.73
C TRP A 641 7.59 -10.52 -2.58
N LEU A 642 7.25 -11.45 -1.68
CA LEU A 642 7.96 -11.80 -0.43
C LEU A 642 9.34 -12.41 -0.57
N ILE A 643 9.72 -12.81 -1.78
CA ILE A 643 11.08 -13.24 -2.12
C ILE A 643 11.85 -12.12 -2.84
N GLY A 644 11.36 -10.89 -2.76
CA GLY A 644 11.95 -9.68 -3.36
C GLY A 644 13.00 -9.04 -2.47
N GLN A 645 13.69 -8.05 -3.02
CA GLN A 645 14.63 -7.22 -2.29
C GLN A 645 14.80 -5.91 -3.03
N ILE A 646 14.90 -4.82 -2.28
CA ILE A 646 15.35 -3.50 -2.74
C ILE A 646 16.56 -3.11 -1.89
N SER A 647 17.41 -2.22 -2.39
CA SER A 647 18.63 -1.83 -1.68
C SER A 647 19.02 -0.39 -1.97
N TRP A 648 19.36 0.38 -0.94
CA TRP A 648 19.68 1.81 -1.06
C TRP A 648 21.17 2.07 -0.85
N GLY A 649 21.83 2.57 -1.90
CA GLY A 649 23.26 2.91 -1.92
C GLY A 649 23.51 4.41 -2.05
N ARG A 650 24.78 4.83 -1.90
CA ARG A 650 25.23 6.21 -2.13
C ARG A 650 25.40 6.55 -3.62
#